data_AF-A0A656HLC0-F1
#
_entry.id   AF-A0A656HLC0-F1
#
_cell.length_a   1.000
_cell.length_b   1.000
_cell.length_c   1.000
_cell.angle_alpha   90.00
_cell.angle_beta   90.00
_cell.angle_gamma   90.00
#
_symmetry.space_group_name_H-M   'P 1'
#
loop_
_entity.id
_entity.type
_entity.pdbx_description
1 polymer ?
#
loop_
_entity_poly.entity_id
_entity_poly.type
_entity_poly.pdbx_seq_one_letter_code
_entity_poly.pdbx_strand_id
1 'polypeptide(L)'
;MEILTMTPLTSQQIKEKLNVYRQLLKNNGIDDISKLGNVEIKDKKTLEPGLICVRQGNIIEDYYGNNRKLESVPLMANTGSQLRYEDILARSIRSIVAIPQNSTYYFIDNLCVADKIVFKRNSTLVLQNSNKFPVFIANEIIVEEGVTITWANQKKLHQPKKRPSKSPPSPSNTPGTNGSIKHDGINGLNGIDGIDAPTLEIWALKCNRLPLIILSGQDGQDGQDGQDGSSGQKGSKGRDGKFNQIWVGWPINEYIVDVTNSCQARSGSGGNGCNGGNGGNGGNGGNGGNGGKFIFCSPPNINALQEIPVVINGGKGGEGGQAGIGGEGGKGGKEGYIPRATIPGLEDTQITCDGQNARDGNNGSRGNNGHRGQNGSSGNHGVIISVEITKQDFIEKLSKPLIMKTNKEIFTVGEKLILMGENFTPNNMLILQGNPNLVEHDYISESQISFNIPDMDGGDVFLQVKSPDGDLSNQVTFSIKPNISIIDQENNPTTRLKPNKKIRVSGSGFSKNSQVFIEDLELKEIEYVNSNTLSAKLLRPFDKDTKPSRRGEIVSLSIKTPTRAGILTSSQTINIDTFYMIVFGDSILWGQGLAPEEKTHQLVEDYIYSKLDNIGIYKDVYAHSGAVIAEPSSESEKDVKHEHIKEVPGYFGGEIPTAYPTIQEQVDFYIKNVNNKIDDSVDLILVDGGINDIGTHKILGGNWLENIIDKQAEEFLPFLLTGESEKRNLISIVEKHFHDDMEKLLRKLLINFPNAKIIVSGYFSIFSERSSRDYRAKSILMAMLISMKLSEKGITLELSQNFGSSLTSLIPMGLALAIETLKEGANLIFDPLNKRISITDALFDVMTLRSELVCKEGHYNIKRAIMDIEDTDPDSRGKIYFADPDFLPEHSLLAPNSLLFGVNADFTPQDSNYVYEERINACQYIQSIISSDVDYNHKKCLLASLGHPTPEGAERYADAIKRKLAEAMPELTG
;
A
#
# COMPACT_ATOMS: atom_id res chain seq x y z
N MET A 1 -32.23 -3.90 -23.39
CA MET A 1 -31.82 -5.26 -23.80
C MET A 1 -32.74 -5.70 -24.92
N GLU A 2 -32.37 -5.39 -26.16
CA GLU A 2 -32.99 -6.05 -27.32
C GLU A 2 -32.50 -7.50 -27.30
N ILE A 3 -33.44 -8.41 -27.14
CA ILE A 3 -33.22 -9.84 -27.26
C ILE A 3 -32.82 -10.08 -28.72
N LEU A 4 -31.54 -10.33 -28.95
CA LEU A 4 -31.06 -10.97 -30.18
C LEU A 4 -31.66 -12.38 -30.20
N THR A 5 -32.92 -12.49 -30.61
CA THR A 5 -33.47 -13.73 -31.12
C THR A 5 -32.56 -14.10 -32.29
N MET A 6 -31.70 -15.10 -32.12
CA MET A 6 -30.93 -15.65 -33.23
C MET A 6 -31.93 -16.14 -34.26
N THR A 7 -32.16 -15.32 -35.28
CA THR A 7 -32.90 -15.69 -36.47
C THR A 7 -32.31 -17.00 -36.99
N PRO A 8 -33.15 -17.95 -37.42
CA PRO A 8 -32.65 -19.16 -38.07
C PRO A 8 -31.65 -18.76 -39.16
N LEU A 9 -30.51 -19.47 -39.22
CA LEU A 9 -29.46 -19.19 -40.21
C LEU A 9 -30.12 -19.10 -41.58
N THR A 10 -29.89 -17.99 -42.29
CA THR A 10 -30.40 -17.86 -43.66
C THR A 10 -29.73 -18.91 -44.54
N SER A 11 -30.37 -19.34 -45.63
CA SER A 11 -29.77 -20.26 -46.60
C SER A 11 -28.39 -19.78 -47.08
N GLN A 12 -28.13 -18.46 -47.04
CA GLN A 12 -26.86 -17.83 -47.37
C GLN A 12 -25.76 -18.12 -46.32
N GLN A 13 -26.07 -18.04 -45.02
CA GLN A 13 -25.11 -18.34 -43.95
C GLN A 13 -24.75 -19.83 -43.87
N ILE A 14 -25.68 -20.72 -44.24
CA ILE A 14 -25.41 -22.16 -44.32
C ILE A 14 -24.55 -22.49 -45.55
N LYS A 15 -24.77 -21.82 -46.68
CA LYS A 15 -23.86 -21.89 -47.85
C LYS A 15 -22.45 -21.35 -47.56
N GLU A 16 -22.28 -20.45 -46.60
CA GLU A 16 -20.97 -19.98 -46.15
C GLU A 16 -20.21 -21.01 -45.30
N LYS A 17 -20.89 -21.81 -44.46
CA LYS A 17 -20.26 -22.93 -43.74
C LYS A 17 -19.63 -23.97 -44.66
N LEU A 18 -20.23 -24.16 -45.84
CA LEU A 18 -19.70 -25.06 -46.85
C LEU A 18 -18.27 -24.68 -47.29
N ASN A 19 -17.88 -23.40 -47.23
CA ASN A 19 -16.49 -22.94 -47.49
C ASN A 19 -15.48 -23.55 -46.53
N VAL A 20 -15.87 -23.63 -45.26
CA VAL A 20 -15.01 -24.09 -44.18
C VAL A 20 -14.77 -25.59 -44.29
N TYR A 21 -15.82 -26.38 -44.56
CA TYR A 21 -15.66 -27.82 -44.83
C TYR A 21 -14.89 -28.11 -46.11
N ARG A 22 -15.03 -27.23 -47.11
CA ARG A 22 -14.25 -27.25 -48.34
C ARG A 22 -12.75 -27.14 -48.08
N GLN A 23 -12.32 -26.16 -47.29
CA GLN A 23 -10.92 -26.01 -46.87
C GLN A 23 -10.35 -27.26 -46.21
N LEU A 24 -11.12 -27.81 -45.28
CA LEU A 24 -10.76 -28.99 -44.51
C LEU A 24 -10.56 -30.18 -45.43
N LEU A 25 -11.40 -30.38 -46.44
CA LEU A 25 -11.25 -31.46 -47.41
C LEU A 25 -10.04 -31.25 -48.33
N LYS A 26 -9.81 -30.03 -48.79
CA LYS A 26 -8.69 -29.71 -49.69
C LYS A 26 -7.31 -29.80 -49.03
N ASN A 27 -7.16 -29.32 -47.80
CA ASN A 27 -5.92 -29.44 -47.02
C ASN A 27 -5.52 -30.91 -46.76
N ASN A 28 -6.47 -31.80 -46.97
CA ASN A 28 -6.34 -33.23 -46.84
C ASN A 28 -6.39 -33.93 -48.22
N GLY A 29 -6.09 -33.22 -49.30
CA GLY A 29 -5.98 -33.78 -50.65
C GLY A 29 -7.30 -34.29 -51.26
N ILE A 30 -8.45 -33.88 -50.73
CA ILE A 30 -9.78 -34.29 -51.20
C ILE A 30 -10.41 -33.15 -52.00
N ASP A 31 -10.17 -33.16 -53.31
CA ASP A 31 -10.76 -32.19 -54.26
C ASP A 31 -12.12 -32.63 -54.82
N ASP A 32 -12.46 -33.92 -54.68
CA ASP A 32 -13.68 -34.53 -55.18
C ASP A 32 -14.12 -35.68 -54.25
N ILE A 33 -15.26 -35.48 -53.57
CA ILE A 33 -15.83 -36.44 -52.62
C ILE A 33 -16.23 -37.75 -53.31
N SER A 34 -16.55 -37.74 -54.61
CA SER A 34 -16.91 -38.96 -55.36
C SER A 34 -15.74 -39.92 -55.56
N LYS A 35 -14.50 -39.46 -55.31
CA LYS A 35 -13.31 -40.30 -55.30
C LYS A 35 -13.08 -40.99 -53.95
N LEU A 36 -13.88 -40.69 -52.93
CA LEU A 36 -13.82 -41.34 -51.63
C LEU A 36 -14.55 -42.68 -51.63
N GLY A 37 -14.19 -43.59 -50.73
CA GLY A 37 -14.86 -44.89 -50.57
C GLY A 37 -16.16 -44.82 -49.76
N ASN A 38 -16.75 -45.99 -49.50
CA ASN A 38 -17.96 -46.14 -48.68
C ASN A 38 -17.62 -46.33 -47.19
N VAL A 39 -18.43 -45.78 -46.29
CA VAL A 39 -18.32 -45.92 -44.83
C VAL A 39 -19.53 -46.68 -44.30
N GLU A 40 -19.31 -47.74 -43.50
CA GLU A 40 -20.38 -48.43 -42.77
C GLU A 40 -20.26 -48.20 -41.25
N ILE A 41 -21.34 -47.81 -40.59
CA ILE A 41 -21.41 -47.59 -39.14
C ILE A 41 -22.21 -48.74 -38.50
N LYS A 42 -21.54 -49.56 -37.67
CA LYS A 42 -22.07 -50.76 -36.98
C LYS A 42 -21.94 -50.64 -35.45
N ASP A 43 -22.63 -51.52 -34.71
CA ASP A 43 -22.92 -51.46 -33.27
C ASP A 43 -21.75 -51.23 -32.28
N LYS A 44 -22.10 -50.54 -31.17
CA LYS A 44 -21.33 -50.18 -29.96
C LYS A 44 -19.92 -49.60 -30.19
N LYS A 45 -19.84 -48.38 -30.72
CA LYS A 45 -18.64 -47.53 -30.56
C LYS A 45 -19.04 -46.10 -30.20
N THR A 46 -18.71 -45.67 -28.99
CA THR A 46 -18.53 -44.26 -28.67
C THR A 46 -17.49 -43.69 -29.64
N LEU A 47 -17.82 -42.61 -30.35
CA LEU A 47 -16.82 -41.85 -31.10
C LEU A 47 -15.97 -41.08 -30.08
N GLU A 48 -14.92 -41.69 -29.52
CA GLU A 48 -13.87 -40.90 -28.86
C GLU A 48 -13.15 -40.04 -29.91
N PRO A 49 -12.65 -38.84 -29.54
CA PRO A 49 -11.74 -38.08 -30.39
C PRO A 49 -10.62 -39.01 -30.88
N GLY A 50 -10.47 -39.13 -32.20
CA GLY A 50 -9.47 -40.00 -32.81
C GLY A 50 -9.90 -41.44 -33.14
N LEU A 51 -11.17 -41.85 -32.98
CA LEU A 51 -11.62 -43.18 -33.42
C LEU A 51 -12.04 -43.19 -34.91
N ILE A 52 -11.28 -43.93 -35.70
CA ILE A 52 -11.22 -43.99 -37.18
C ILE A 52 -12.22 -45.01 -37.76
N CYS A 53 -12.82 -44.71 -38.93
CA CYS A 53 -13.46 -45.66 -39.85
C CYS A 53 -13.10 -45.22 -41.29
N VAL A 54 -12.38 -45.96 -42.16
CA VAL A 54 -12.50 -47.39 -42.53
C VAL A 54 -11.24 -47.90 -43.27
N ARG A 55 -10.93 -49.21 -43.12
CA ARG A 55 -10.04 -50.05 -43.96
C ARG A 55 -10.77 -50.55 -45.22
N GLN A 56 -10.12 -50.61 -46.38
CA GLN A 56 -10.53 -51.56 -47.43
C GLN A 56 -9.78 -52.89 -47.25
N GLY A 57 -10.54 -54.00 -47.16
CA GLY A 57 -10.04 -55.36 -47.33
C GLY A 57 -9.67 -56.11 -46.04
N ASN A 58 -10.49 -57.13 -45.73
CA ASN A 58 -10.34 -58.22 -44.76
C ASN A 58 -10.45 -57.91 -43.24
N ILE A 59 -11.43 -58.63 -42.66
CA ILE A 59 -11.73 -59.04 -41.26
C ILE A 59 -11.05 -58.23 -40.13
N ILE A 60 -11.89 -57.76 -39.20
CA ILE A 60 -11.47 -57.14 -37.94
C ILE A 60 -11.21 -58.26 -36.92
N GLU A 61 -9.97 -58.42 -36.46
CA GLU A 61 -9.66 -59.06 -35.18
C GLU A 61 -9.08 -58.03 -34.20
N ASP A 62 -9.44 -58.21 -32.93
CA ASP A 62 -9.24 -57.36 -31.75
C ASP A 62 -7.83 -56.82 -31.53
N TYR A 63 -7.73 -55.63 -30.91
CA TYR A 63 -6.64 -55.34 -29.97
C TYR A 63 -7.12 -54.44 -28.81
N TYR A 64 -7.28 -55.07 -27.64
CA TYR A 64 -7.42 -54.44 -26.33
C TYR A 64 -6.05 -53.94 -25.85
N GLY A 65 -5.97 -52.66 -25.48
CA GLY A 65 -4.87 -52.11 -24.69
C GLY A 65 -5.30 -51.86 -23.26
N ASN A 66 -5.51 -52.92 -22.47
CA ASN A 66 -5.55 -52.80 -21.01
C ASN A 66 -4.14 -52.48 -20.50
N ASN A 67 -3.97 -51.36 -19.80
CA ASN A 67 -3.24 -51.29 -18.53
C ASN A 67 -3.31 -49.88 -17.92
N ARG A 68 -4.36 -49.62 -17.13
CA ARG A 68 -4.23 -48.86 -15.88
C ARG A 68 -4.80 -49.70 -14.75
N LYS A 69 -3.97 -50.58 -14.20
CA LYS A 69 -4.04 -50.88 -12.77
C LYS A 69 -3.29 -49.76 -12.05
N LEU A 70 -4.03 -48.88 -11.40
CA LEU A 70 -3.53 -48.13 -10.26
C LEU A 70 -3.40 -49.14 -9.12
N GLU A 71 -2.18 -49.53 -8.76
CA GLU A 71 -1.90 -50.18 -7.48
C GLU A 71 -0.43 -49.94 -7.07
N SER A 72 -0.29 -49.20 -5.96
CA SER A 72 0.83 -49.14 -4.99
C SER A 72 2.27 -48.88 -5.44
N VAL A 73 2.82 -47.77 -4.94
CA VAL A 73 4.25 -47.55 -4.72
C VAL A 73 4.75 -48.49 -3.60
N PRO A 74 5.94 -49.09 -3.74
CA PRO A 74 6.91 -48.97 -2.64
C PRO A 74 8.32 -48.58 -3.11
N LEU A 75 9.01 -47.90 -2.19
CA LEU A 75 10.38 -47.39 -2.25
C LEU A 75 11.46 -48.48 -2.42
N MET A 76 12.62 -48.02 -2.94
CA MET A 76 14.03 -48.31 -2.57
C MET A 76 14.88 -48.54 -3.83
N ALA A 77 16.17 -48.23 -3.92
CA ALA A 77 17.13 -47.33 -3.29
C ALA A 77 18.41 -47.48 -4.14
N ASN A 78 19.14 -46.38 -4.40
CA ASN A 78 20.55 -46.29 -4.84
C ASN A 78 20.95 -47.07 -6.12
N THR A 79 21.64 -46.49 -7.11
CA THR A 79 22.96 -45.85 -7.04
C THR A 79 23.17 -44.92 -8.25
N GLY A 80 24.13 -44.01 -8.10
CA GLY A 80 24.31 -42.86 -8.97
C GLY A 80 24.78 -43.14 -10.39
N SER A 81 24.35 -42.29 -11.32
CA SER A 81 25.22 -41.59 -12.27
C SER A 81 24.38 -40.61 -13.10
N GLN A 82 24.89 -39.38 -13.26
CA GLN A 82 24.33 -38.33 -14.11
C GLN A 82 24.34 -38.78 -15.57
N LEU A 83 23.19 -38.73 -16.26
CA LEU A 83 23.14 -38.66 -17.73
C LEU A 83 22.01 -37.72 -18.19
N ARG A 84 22.33 -36.93 -19.21
CA ARG A 84 21.64 -35.72 -19.69
C ARG A 84 20.38 -36.05 -20.52
N TYR A 85 19.45 -35.11 -20.53
CA TYR A 85 18.10 -35.20 -21.13
C TYR A 85 18.04 -35.26 -22.68
N GLU A 86 19.15 -35.53 -23.39
CA GLU A 86 19.19 -35.45 -24.87
C GLU A 86 19.41 -36.79 -25.61
N ASP A 87 19.57 -37.93 -24.92
CA ASP A 87 19.97 -39.19 -25.59
C ASP A 87 18.84 -40.23 -25.86
N ILE A 88 17.55 -39.87 -25.74
CA ILE A 88 16.43 -40.82 -26.04
C ILE A 88 15.85 -40.67 -27.46
N LEU A 89 16.30 -39.70 -28.24
CA LEU A 89 15.80 -39.47 -29.62
C LEU A 89 16.76 -39.95 -30.71
N ALA A 90 17.34 -41.14 -30.59
CA ALA A 90 17.97 -41.79 -31.75
C ALA A 90 18.17 -43.31 -31.59
N ARG A 91 17.48 -44.06 -32.47
CA ARG A 91 17.80 -45.40 -33.03
C ARG A 91 17.28 -46.68 -32.33
N SER A 92 16.28 -47.27 -32.99
CA SER A 92 16.27 -48.67 -33.50
C SER A 92 15.17 -48.81 -34.56
N ILE A 93 15.46 -48.55 -35.84
CA ILE A 93 15.80 -49.50 -36.93
C ILE A 93 14.69 -50.51 -37.29
N ARG A 94 14.00 -50.17 -38.40
CA ARG A 94 13.60 -50.97 -39.58
C ARG A 94 13.18 -52.44 -39.41
N SER A 95 11.96 -52.72 -39.87
CA SER A 95 11.67 -53.86 -40.75
C SER A 95 10.94 -53.35 -42.01
N ILE A 96 11.53 -53.65 -43.17
CA ILE A 96 11.06 -53.26 -44.51
C ILE A 96 9.94 -54.22 -44.95
N VAL A 97 8.82 -53.67 -45.41
CA VAL A 97 8.04 -54.23 -46.52
C VAL A 97 7.69 -53.08 -47.45
N ALA A 98 8.22 -53.13 -48.67
CA ALA A 98 7.87 -52.20 -49.74
C ALA A 98 6.49 -52.58 -50.31
N ILE A 99 5.56 -51.64 -50.34
CA ILE A 99 4.34 -51.67 -51.18
C ILE A 99 4.15 -50.25 -51.76
N PRO A 100 3.88 -50.11 -53.07
CA PRO A 100 3.85 -48.82 -53.75
C PRO A 100 2.58 -47.99 -53.46
N GLN A 101 2.80 -46.68 -53.50
CA GLN A 101 1.93 -45.53 -53.81
C GLN A 101 0.39 -45.57 -53.57
N ASN A 102 -0.04 -44.49 -52.90
CA ASN A 102 -1.35 -43.81 -52.96
C ASN A 102 -2.54 -44.43 -52.24
N SER A 103 -2.76 -43.98 -50.99
CA SER A 103 -4.07 -43.60 -50.45
C SER A 103 -3.92 -43.04 -49.02
N THR A 104 -3.96 -41.72 -48.88
CA THR A 104 -3.89 -41.02 -47.58
C THR A 104 -5.32 -40.69 -47.11
N TYR A 105 -5.67 -41.10 -45.89
CA TYR A 105 -6.99 -40.90 -45.28
C TYR A 105 -6.90 -39.80 -44.22
N TYR A 106 -7.88 -38.90 -44.14
CA TYR A 106 -7.81 -37.75 -43.25
C TYR A 106 -9.10 -37.54 -42.44
N PHE A 107 -8.94 -37.27 -41.14
CA PHE A 107 -10.00 -36.89 -40.21
C PHE A 107 -9.65 -35.52 -39.62
N ILE A 108 -10.61 -34.60 -39.57
CA ILE A 108 -10.56 -33.46 -38.66
C ILE A 108 -11.65 -33.64 -37.63
N ASP A 109 -11.32 -33.45 -36.37
CA ASP A 109 -12.20 -33.59 -35.21
C ASP A 109 -13.60 -33.01 -35.52
N ASN A 110 -14.58 -33.91 -35.72
CA ASN A 110 -16.02 -33.67 -36.01
C ASN A 110 -16.50 -33.68 -37.46
N LEU A 111 -15.67 -33.99 -38.46
CA LEU A 111 -16.10 -34.05 -39.88
C LEU A 111 -15.94 -35.47 -40.46
N CYS A 112 -17.04 -36.08 -40.92
CA CYS A 112 -17.09 -37.38 -41.58
C CYS A 112 -17.49 -37.23 -43.04
N VAL A 113 -16.58 -37.56 -43.98
CA VAL A 113 -16.82 -37.39 -45.42
C VAL A 113 -16.57 -38.68 -46.18
N ALA A 114 -17.49 -39.05 -47.07
CA ALA A 114 -17.41 -40.27 -47.89
C ALA A 114 -18.21 -40.10 -49.18
N ASP A 115 -17.99 -40.95 -50.18
CA ASP A 115 -18.92 -41.01 -51.31
C ASP A 115 -20.28 -41.55 -50.84
N LYS A 116 -20.24 -42.62 -50.02
CA LYS A 116 -21.43 -43.25 -49.43
C LYS A 116 -21.27 -43.53 -47.94
N ILE A 117 -22.25 -43.16 -47.10
CA ILE A 117 -22.29 -43.50 -45.67
C ILE A 117 -23.49 -44.41 -45.39
N VAL A 118 -23.27 -45.57 -44.76
CA VAL A 118 -24.29 -46.58 -44.46
C VAL A 118 -24.38 -46.81 -42.94
N PHE A 119 -25.46 -46.35 -42.31
CA PHE A 119 -25.78 -46.68 -40.93
C PHE A 119 -26.50 -48.03 -40.88
N LYS A 120 -25.90 -49.03 -40.22
CA LYS A 120 -26.41 -50.39 -40.18
C LYS A 120 -27.51 -50.59 -39.16
N ARG A 121 -28.33 -51.62 -39.40
CA ARG A 121 -29.53 -51.91 -38.62
C ARG A 121 -29.21 -51.98 -37.11
N ASN A 122 -30.08 -51.39 -36.29
CA ASN A 122 -30.03 -51.34 -34.82
C ASN A 122 -28.81 -50.64 -34.20
N SER A 123 -28.04 -49.86 -34.97
CA SER A 123 -26.85 -49.18 -34.43
C SER A 123 -27.17 -47.88 -33.67
N THR A 124 -26.45 -47.62 -32.57
CA THR A 124 -26.49 -46.33 -31.85
C THR A 124 -25.15 -45.61 -31.91
N LEU A 125 -25.15 -44.38 -32.43
CA LEU A 125 -23.99 -43.48 -32.47
C LEU A 125 -24.04 -42.50 -31.30
N VAL A 126 -22.99 -42.43 -30.46
CA VAL A 126 -22.90 -41.48 -29.33
C VAL A 126 -21.81 -40.44 -29.59
N LEU A 127 -22.19 -39.16 -29.70
CA LEU A 127 -21.33 -37.99 -29.89
C LEU A 127 -20.70 -37.55 -28.55
N GLN A 128 -19.38 -37.41 -28.44
CA GLN A 128 -18.73 -37.02 -27.17
C GLN A 128 -18.83 -35.52 -26.85
N ASN A 129 -18.66 -35.13 -25.59
CA ASN A 129 -18.78 -33.72 -25.12
C ASN A 129 -17.81 -32.73 -25.80
N SER A 130 -16.69 -33.21 -26.33
CA SER A 130 -15.74 -32.41 -27.13
C SER A 130 -16.27 -32.05 -28.53
N ASN A 131 -17.30 -32.77 -28.99
CA ASN A 131 -17.78 -32.74 -30.37
C ASN A 131 -19.04 -31.88 -30.45
N LYS A 132 -18.88 -30.56 -30.25
CA LYS A 132 -20.02 -29.62 -30.27
C LYS A 132 -20.67 -29.47 -31.66
N PHE A 133 -19.97 -29.86 -32.74
CA PHE A 133 -20.41 -29.65 -34.13
C PHE A 133 -20.09 -30.83 -35.07
N PRO A 134 -20.61 -32.06 -34.86
CA PRO A 134 -20.46 -33.17 -35.79
C PRO A 134 -21.12 -32.88 -37.14
N VAL A 135 -20.38 -33.16 -38.22
CA VAL A 135 -20.77 -32.88 -39.61
C VAL A 135 -20.54 -34.14 -40.44
N PHE A 136 -21.59 -34.61 -41.12
CA PHE A 136 -21.52 -35.68 -42.10
C PHE A 136 -21.69 -35.10 -43.49
N ILE A 137 -20.80 -35.44 -44.43
CA ILE A 137 -20.89 -35.00 -45.83
C ILE A 137 -20.75 -36.22 -46.75
N ALA A 138 -21.75 -36.51 -47.56
CA ALA A 138 -21.64 -37.59 -48.54
C ALA A 138 -22.43 -37.34 -49.82
N ASN A 139 -22.04 -38.01 -50.92
CA ASN A 139 -22.89 -38.04 -52.10
C ASN A 139 -24.15 -38.90 -51.84
N GLU A 140 -24.04 -39.97 -51.05
CA GLU A 140 -25.16 -40.85 -50.68
C GLU A 140 -25.14 -41.25 -49.19
N ILE A 141 -26.26 -41.14 -48.48
CA ILE A 141 -26.45 -41.67 -47.12
C ILE A 141 -27.55 -42.75 -47.12
N ILE A 142 -27.25 -43.91 -46.56
CA ILE A 142 -28.17 -45.03 -46.36
C ILE A 142 -28.31 -45.32 -44.88
N VAL A 143 -29.54 -45.38 -44.37
CA VAL A 143 -29.85 -45.74 -42.99
C VAL A 143 -30.70 -47.01 -43.00
N GLU A 144 -30.24 -48.07 -42.32
CA GLU A 144 -30.92 -49.37 -42.09
C GLU A 144 -31.64 -49.40 -40.73
N GLU A 145 -32.75 -50.13 -40.61
CA GLU A 145 -33.79 -49.95 -39.56
C GLU A 145 -33.26 -49.87 -38.11
N GLY A 146 -33.88 -49.07 -37.23
CA GLY A 146 -33.50 -49.02 -35.81
C GLY A 146 -32.22 -48.23 -35.45
N VAL A 147 -31.73 -47.35 -36.33
CA VAL A 147 -30.54 -46.52 -36.06
C VAL A 147 -30.87 -45.30 -35.20
N THR A 148 -30.05 -45.03 -34.18
CA THR A 148 -30.13 -43.84 -33.30
C THR A 148 -28.81 -43.06 -33.29
N ILE A 149 -28.85 -41.73 -33.31
CA ILE A 149 -27.72 -40.83 -33.04
C ILE A 149 -28.05 -40.02 -31.78
N THR A 150 -27.18 -40.06 -30.78
CA THR A 150 -27.32 -39.34 -29.49
C THR A 150 -25.96 -38.76 -29.07
N TRP A 151 -25.88 -38.04 -27.95
CA TRP A 151 -24.62 -37.51 -27.42
C TRP A 151 -24.36 -37.91 -25.96
N ALA A 152 -23.11 -37.75 -25.51
CA ALA A 152 -22.60 -38.26 -24.26
C ALA A 152 -23.19 -37.49 -23.07
N ASN A 153 -23.75 -38.21 -22.10
CA ASN A 153 -24.13 -37.63 -20.82
C ASN A 153 -22.89 -37.48 -19.93
N GLN A 154 -22.76 -36.34 -19.22
CA GLN A 154 -21.78 -36.25 -18.14
C GLN A 154 -22.06 -37.33 -17.09
N LYS A 155 -20.99 -37.99 -16.58
CA LYS A 155 -21.08 -38.70 -15.31
C LYS A 155 -21.47 -37.67 -14.26
N LYS A 156 -22.60 -37.84 -13.57
CA LYS A 156 -22.94 -37.07 -12.36
C LYS A 156 -21.74 -37.14 -11.42
N LEU A 157 -20.98 -36.05 -11.32
CA LEU A 157 -19.98 -35.90 -10.27
C LEU A 157 -20.78 -35.83 -8.97
N HIS A 158 -20.86 -36.94 -8.26
CA HIS A 158 -21.34 -36.91 -6.89
C HIS A 158 -20.36 -36.05 -6.11
N GLN A 159 -20.71 -34.78 -5.91
CA GLN A 159 -19.98 -33.94 -4.99
C GLN A 159 -20.29 -34.45 -3.58
N PRO A 160 -19.28 -34.79 -2.77
CA PRO A 160 -19.50 -35.31 -1.45
C PRO A 160 -20.20 -34.26 -0.59
N LYS A 161 -21.43 -34.55 -0.15
CA LYS A 161 -22.05 -33.85 0.98
C LYS A 161 -21.26 -34.20 2.24
N LYS A 162 -20.29 -33.37 2.64
CA LYS A 162 -19.66 -33.49 3.96
C LYS A 162 -19.64 -32.17 4.71
N ARG A 163 -20.53 -32.10 5.71
CA ARG A 163 -20.33 -31.36 6.97
C ARG A 163 -19.23 -32.07 7.78
N PRO A 164 -18.12 -31.39 8.12
CA PRO A 164 -17.74 -31.22 9.54
C PRO A 164 -16.99 -29.89 9.79
N SER A 165 -16.80 -29.34 10.99
CA SER A 165 -17.28 -29.64 12.34
C SER A 165 -17.40 -28.32 13.11
N LYS A 166 -18.33 -28.28 14.07
CA LYS A 166 -18.32 -27.33 15.17
C LYS A 166 -16.96 -27.43 15.90
N SER A 167 -16.04 -26.52 15.65
CA SER A 167 -14.90 -26.29 16.55
C SER A 167 -15.39 -25.34 17.65
N PRO A 168 -15.52 -25.76 18.92
CA PRO A 168 -15.80 -24.84 19.99
C PRO A 168 -14.54 -23.98 20.22
N PRO A 169 -14.62 -22.64 20.25
CA PRO A 169 -13.51 -21.83 20.72
C PRO A 169 -13.26 -22.16 22.19
N SER A 170 -12.02 -22.46 22.57
CA SER A 170 -11.62 -22.64 23.97
C SER A 170 -12.04 -21.43 24.80
N PRO A 171 -12.59 -21.62 26.02
CA PRO A 171 -13.06 -20.52 26.85
C PRO A 171 -11.90 -19.59 27.24
N SER A 172 -12.19 -18.29 27.32
CA SER A 172 -11.32 -17.31 27.98
C SER A 172 -11.26 -17.63 29.48
N ASN A 173 -10.04 -17.73 30.03
CA ASN A 173 -9.81 -18.07 31.44
C ASN A 173 -9.82 -16.84 32.38
N THR A 174 -10.01 -15.63 31.85
CA THR A 174 -10.05 -14.40 32.63
C THR A 174 -11.47 -14.09 33.10
N PRO A 175 -11.72 -13.88 34.41
CA PRO A 175 -13.06 -13.66 34.94
C PRO A 175 -13.77 -12.42 34.38
N GLY A 176 -15.06 -12.51 34.09
CA GLY A 176 -15.91 -11.41 33.61
C GLY A 176 -15.69 -11.02 32.14
N THR A 177 -14.91 -11.78 31.36
CA THR A 177 -14.67 -11.48 29.95
C THR A 177 -15.79 -11.97 29.05
N ASN A 178 -16.19 -11.10 28.12
CA ASN A 178 -17.18 -11.43 27.11
C ASN A 178 -16.63 -12.51 26.16
N GLY A 179 -17.50 -13.41 25.68
CA GLY A 179 -17.14 -14.28 24.57
C GLY A 179 -16.88 -13.43 23.32
N SER A 180 -15.79 -13.69 22.59
CA SER A 180 -15.37 -12.85 21.46
C SER A 180 -15.30 -13.58 20.12
N ILE A 181 -15.37 -14.92 20.12
CA ILE A 181 -15.18 -15.71 18.90
C ILE A 181 -16.52 -16.25 18.38
N LYS A 182 -16.77 -16.00 17.10
CA LYS A 182 -17.80 -16.66 16.28
C LYS A 182 -17.27 -16.85 14.85
N HIS A 183 -17.80 -17.83 14.13
CA HIS A 183 -17.51 -18.05 12.72
C HIS A 183 -18.82 -18.15 11.96
N ASP A 184 -19.01 -17.26 10.99
CA ASP A 184 -20.12 -17.36 10.05
C ASP A 184 -19.88 -18.57 9.14
N GLY A 185 -20.97 -19.23 8.73
CA GLY A 185 -20.94 -20.37 7.83
C GLY A 185 -20.57 -19.95 6.41
N ILE A 186 -19.80 -20.79 5.73
CA ILE A 186 -19.40 -20.57 4.34
C ILE A 186 -20.61 -20.80 3.42
N ASN A 187 -20.77 -19.95 2.40
CA ASN A 187 -21.80 -20.11 1.39
C ASN A 187 -21.56 -21.37 0.54
N GLY A 188 -22.63 -22.08 0.18
CA GLY A 188 -22.57 -23.21 -0.72
C GLY A 188 -22.17 -22.78 -2.13
N LEU A 189 -21.40 -23.63 -2.82
CA LEU A 189 -21.05 -23.40 -4.22
C LEU A 189 -22.28 -23.57 -5.12
N ASN A 190 -22.35 -22.76 -6.17
CA ASN A 190 -23.40 -22.90 -7.18
C ASN A 190 -23.25 -24.23 -7.93
N GLY A 191 -24.38 -24.81 -8.31
CA GLY A 191 -24.47 -25.96 -9.19
C GLY A 191 -23.92 -25.62 -10.56
N ILE A 192 -23.30 -26.62 -11.18
CA ILE A 192 -22.74 -26.47 -12.53
C ILE A 192 -23.89 -26.47 -13.53
N ASP A 193 -23.91 -25.51 -14.44
CA ASP A 193 -24.87 -25.45 -15.53
C ASP A 193 -24.75 -26.69 -16.42
N GLY A 194 -25.91 -27.22 -16.84
CA GLY A 194 -26.03 -28.29 -17.80
C GLY A 194 -25.47 -27.86 -19.15
N ILE A 195 -24.77 -28.78 -19.81
CA ILE A 195 -24.17 -28.50 -21.11
C ILE A 195 -25.25 -28.46 -22.19
N ASP A 196 -25.21 -27.43 -23.03
CA ASP A 196 -26.00 -27.33 -24.25
C ASP A 196 -25.72 -28.53 -25.18
N ALA A 197 -26.78 -29.14 -25.71
CA ALA A 197 -26.62 -30.22 -26.66
C ALA A 197 -25.99 -29.75 -27.98
N PRO A 198 -25.23 -30.63 -28.66
CA PRO A 198 -24.42 -30.24 -29.81
C PRO A 198 -25.28 -29.91 -31.04
N THR A 199 -24.65 -29.28 -32.02
CA THR A 199 -25.22 -29.09 -33.35
C THR A 199 -24.80 -30.23 -34.27
N LEU A 200 -25.76 -31.00 -34.78
CA LEU A 200 -25.51 -32.05 -35.77
C LEU A 200 -25.83 -31.54 -37.18
N GLU A 201 -24.86 -31.62 -38.08
CA GLU A 201 -25.00 -31.28 -39.50
C GLU A 201 -24.87 -32.53 -40.38
N ILE A 202 -25.79 -32.67 -41.34
CA ILE A 202 -25.75 -33.75 -42.33
C ILE A 202 -25.97 -33.14 -43.71
N TRP A 203 -25.03 -33.38 -44.62
CA TRP A 203 -25.00 -32.91 -46.00
C TRP A 203 -25.03 -34.13 -46.92
N ALA A 204 -26.09 -34.26 -47.73
CA ALA A 204 -26.26 -35.43 -48.60
C ALA A 204 -26.89 -35.06 -49.95
N LEU A 205 -26.28 -35.51 -51.06
CA LEU A 205 -26.91 -35.38 -52.39
C LEU A 205 -28.01 -36.43 -52.62
N LYS A 206 -27.89 -37.60 -51.97
CA LYS A 206 -28.90 -38.67 -51.94
C LYS A 206 -29.03 -39.22 -50.51
N CYS A 207 -30.25 -39.49 -50.06
CA CYS A 207 -30.49 -40.08 -48.74
C CYS A 207 -31.76 -40.94 -48.77
N ASN A 208 -31.71 -42.17 -48.23
CA ASN A 208 -32.88 -43.06 -48.24
C ASN A 208 -33.89 -42.76 -47.11
N ARG A 209 -33.42 -42.39 -45.91
CA ARG A 209 -34.20 -41.94 -44.73
C ARG A 209 -33.25 -41.39 -43.64
N LEU A 210 -33.79 -40.76 -42.60
CA LEU A 210 -33.02 -40.28 -41.44
C LEU A 210 -32.99 -41.29 -40.26
N PRO A 211 -31.94 -41.30 -39.43
CA PRO A 211 -31.93 -42.02 -38.15
C PRO A 211 -32.70 -41.25 -37.06
N LEU A 212 -33.07 -41.92 -35.97
CA LEU A 212 -33.60 -41.24 -34.77
C LEU A 212 -32.48 -40.39 -34.15
N ILE A 213 -32.69 -39.08 -33.99
CA ILE A 213 -31.68 -38.15 -33.47
C ILE A 213 -32.11 -37.64 -32.10
N ILE A 214 -31.27 -37.79 -31.08
CA ILE A 214 -31.52 -37.34 -29.71
C ILE A 214 -30.43 -36.34 -29.30
N LEU A 215 -30.79 -35.05 -29.28
CA LEU A 215 -29.93 -33.92 -28.96
C LEU A 215 -30.58 -33.08 -27.85
N SER A 216 -31.00 -33.73 -26.76
CA SER A 216 -31.57 -33.01 -25.62
C SER A 216 -30.47 -32.41 -24.75
N GLY A 217 -30.66 -31.18 -24.27
CA GLY A 217 -29.72 -30.49 -23.38
C GLY A 217 -29.58 -31.20 -22.04
N GLN A 218 -28.44 -31.06 -21.37
CA GLN A 218 -28.20 -31.70 -20.08
C GLN A 218 -28.90 -30.96 -18.95
N ASP A 219 -29.32 -31.69 -17.93
CA ASP A 219 -29.84 -31.10 -16.70
C ASP A 219 -28.72 -30.37 -15.94
N GLY A 220 -29.03 -29.21 -15.35
CA GLY A 220 -28.14 -28.50 -14.44
C GLY A 220 -27.99 -29.24 -13.11
N GLN A 221 -26.86 -29.05 -12.44
CA GLN A 221 -26.61 -29.67 -11.14
C GLN A 221 -27.20 -28.84 -10.01
N ASP A 222 -27.59 -29.51 -8.92
CA ASP A 222 -28.07 -28.83 -7.73
C ASP A 222 -26.95 -27.99 -7.09
N GLY A 223 -27.31 -26.85 -6.52
CA GLY A 223 -26.41 -26.03 -5.72
C GLY A 223 -26.09 -26.69 -4.38
N GLN A 224 -24.92 -26.40 -3.82
CA GLN A 224 -24.54 -26.93 -2.50
C GLN A 224 -25.29 -26.20 -1.38
N ASP A 225 -25.62 -26.92 -0.32
CA ASP A 225 -26.18 -26.32 0.89
C ASP A 225 -25.15 -25.40 1.56
N GLY A 226 -25.60 -24.28 2.13
CA GLY A 226 -24.77 -23.39 2.93
C GLY A 226 -24.37 -24.02 4.27
N GLN A 227 -23.20 -23.67 4.79
CA GLN A 227 -22.74 -24.18 6.08
C GLN A 227 -23.47 -23.50 7.24
N ASP A 228 -23.77 -24.25 8.31
CA ASP A 228 -24.30 -23.65 9.54
C ASP A 228 -23.26 -22.76 10.21
N GLY A 229 -23.69 -21.63 10.79
CA GLY A 229 -22.83 -20.77 11.59
C GLY A 229 -22.43 -21.42 12.91
N SER A 230 -21.26 -21.07 13.45
CA SER A 230 -20.80 -21.63 14.72
C SER A 230 -21.58 -21.05 15.91
N SER A 231 -21.69 -21.82 16.99
CA SER A 231 -22.22 -21.28 18.24
C SER A 231 -21.29 -20.23 18.81
N GLY A 232 -21.85 -19.13 19.33
CA GLY A 232 -21.09 -18.07 19.97
C GLY A 232 -20.42 -18.56 21.25
N GLN A 233 -19.22 -18.04 21.54
CA GLN A 233 -18.50 -18.40 22.75
C GLN A 233 -19.24 -17.94 24.01
N LYS A 234 -19.25 -18.78 25.05
CA LYS A 234 -19.79 -18.44 26.37
C LYS A 234 -18.94 -17.33 27.03
N GLY A 235 -19.58 -16.35 27.66
CA GLY A 235 -18.89 -15.40 28.53
C GLY A 235 -18.38 -16.08 29.80
N SER A 236 -17.24 -15.63 30.33
CA SER A 236 -16.65 -16.22 31.52
C SER A 236 -17.37 -15.76 32.79
N LYS A 237 -17.33 -16.60 33.84
CA LYS A 237 -17.90 -16.22 35.15
C LYS A 237 -17.19 -14.97 35.67
N GLY A 238 -17.94 -14.06 36.30
CA GLY A 238 -17.38 -12.92 37.00
C GLY A 238 -16.43 -13.34 38.12
N ARG A 239 -15.50 -12.45 38.50
CA ARG A 239 -14.54 -12.74 39.57
C ARG A 239 -15.29 -12.96 40.88
N ASP A 240 -14.99 -14.04 41.59
CA ASP A 240 -15.58 -14.28 42.92
C ASP A 240 -15.05 -13.24 43.92
N GLY A 241 -15.93 -12.79 44.83
CA GLY A 241 -15.53 -11.94 45.94
C GLY A 241 -14.68 -12.71 46.94
N LYS A 242 -13.80 -12.02 47.66
CA LYS A 242 -12.92 -12.60 48.67
C LYS A 242 -12.63 -11.58 49.78
N PHE A 243 -12.74 -12.02 51.02
CA PHE A 243 -12.36 -11.23 52.19
C PHE A 243 -10.82 -11.20 52.35
N ASN A 244 -10.29 -10.10 52.87
CA ASN A 244 -8.98 -10.07 53.52
C ASN A 244 -9.05 -10.84 54.86
N GLN A 245 -7.92 -11.16 55.50
CA GLN A 245 -7.93 -11.66 56.87
C GLN A 245 -8.57 -10.60 57.80
N ILE A 246 -9.78 -10.87 58.29
CA ILE A 246 -10.49 -9.99 59.22
C ILE A 246 -9.91 -10.23 60.63
N TRP A 247 -9.17 -9.25 61.15
CA TRP A 247 -8.65 -9.28 62.52
C TRP A 247 -9.67 -8.71 63.49
N VAL A 248 -10.11 -9.53 64.45
CA VAL A 248 -10.98 -9.10 65.56
C VAL A 248 -10.15 -9.11 66.84
N GLY A 249 -9.74 -7.95 67.32
CA GLY A 249 -9.03 -7.80 68.59
C GLY A 249 -9.99 -7.92 69.77
N TRP A 250 -9.63 -8.71 70.79
CA TRP A 250 -10.28 -8.74 72.11
C TRP A 250 -9.62 -7.71 73.04
N PRO A 251 -10.34 -7.00 73.95
CA PRO A 251 -11.74 -7.19 74.36
C PRO A 251 -12.74 -6.18 73.74
N ILE A 252 -14.01 -6.59 73.74
CA ILE A 252 -15.15 -6.18 72.90
C ILE A 252 -15.97 -4.95 73.35
N ASN A 253 -15.36 -3.94 73.99
CA ASN A 253 -16.16 -2.92 74.71
C ASN A 253 -16.17 -1.49 74.11
N GLU A 254 -15.46 -1.20 73.01
CA GLU A 254 -15.61 0.07 72.29
C GLU A 254 -15.23 -0.10 70.80
N TYR A 255 -16.20 0.08 69.90
CA TYR A 255 -16.20 -0.38 68.52
C TYR A 255 -15.55 0.62 67.54
N ILE A 256 -14.41 0.27 66.94
CA ILE A 256 -14.12 0.58 65.53
C ILE A 256 -13.63 -0.72 64.88
N VAL A 257 -14.57 -1.50 64.33
CA VAL A 257 -14.23 -2.53 63.35
C VAL A 257 -14.10 -1.78 62.03
N ASP A 258 -12.87 -1.63 61.52
CA ASP A 258 -12.67 -1.06 60.18
C ASP A 258 -13.08 -2.09 59.11
N VAL A 259 -14.38 -2.13 58.83
CA VAL A 259 -14.99 -2.91 57.75
C VAL A 259 -14.75 -2.28 56.38
N THR A 260 -14.17 -1.08 56.29
CA THR A 260 -14.07 -0.37 55.00
C THR A 260 -13.10 -1.06 54.03
N ASN A 261 -12.19 -1.89 54.53
CA ASN A 261 -11.19 -2.62 53.74
C ASN A 261 -11.24 -4.16 53.87
N SER A 262 -12.37 -4.72 54.31
CA SER A 262 -12.53 -6.16 54.57
C SER A 262 -12.50 -7.04 53.30
N CYS A 263 -12.60 -6.43 52.10
CA CYS A 263 -12.69 -7.16 50.85
C CYS A 263 -11.42 -7.03 50.02
N GLN A 264 -10.66 -8.14 49.93
CA GLN A 264 -9.52 -8.26 49.02
C GLN A 264 -9.95 -8.11 47.56
N ALA A 265 -11.11 -8.70 47.24
CA ALA A 265 -11.70 -8.66 45.92
C ALA A 265 -13.21 -8.59 46.09
N ARG A 266 -13.87 -7.66 45.39
CA ARG A 266 -15.33 -7.67 45.26
C ARG A 266 -15.75 -8.57 44.11
N SER A 267 -16.94 -9.17 44.24
CA SER A 267 -17.57 -9.96 43.17
C SER A 267 -17.73 -9.10 41.91
N GLY A 268 -17.48 -9.68 40.74
CA GLY A 268 -17.67 -9.02 39.45
C GLY A 268 -18.84 -9.61 38.66
N SER A 269 -19.36 -8.84 37.70
CA SER A 269 -20.34 -9.35 36.72
C SER A 269 -19.74 -10.43 35.83
N GLY A 270 -20.59 -11.36 35.39
CA GLY A 270 -20.21 -12.31 34.33
C GLY A 270 -20.09 -11.60 32.98
N GLY A 271 -19.18 -12.09 32.14
CA GLY A 271 -19.06 -11.58 30.78
C GLY A 271 -20.27 -11.97 29.93
N ASN A 272 -20.66 -11.13 28.97
CA ASN A 272 -21.70 -11.45 28.00
C ASN A 272 -21.25 -12.58 27.07
N GLY A 273 -22.18 -13.44 26.66
CA GLY A 273 -21.91 -14.42 25.61
C GLY A 273 -21.81 -13.76 24.25
N CYS A 274 -20.96 -14.31 23.37
CA CYS A 274 -20.85 -13.84 21.98
C CYS A 274 -22.11 -14.20 21.19
N ASN A 275 -22.51 -13.39 20.22
CA ASN A 275 -23.55 -13.82 19.27
C ASN A 275 -23.06 -15.01 18.44
N GLY A 276 -23.97 -15.88 18.02
CA GLY A 276 -23.63 -16.98 17.12
C GLY A 276 -23.27 -16.46 15.73
N GLY A 277 -22.49 -17.25 14.99
CA GLY A 277 -22.19 -16.98 13.59
C GLY A 277 -23.44 -17.11 12.72
N ASN A 278 -23.54 -16.30 11.67
CA ASN A 278 -24.61 -16.43 10.67
C ASN A 278 -24.43 -17.74 9.88
N GLY A 279 -25.51 -18.33 9.40
CA GLY A 279 -25.45 -19.45 8.46
C GLY A 279 -25.09 -18.95 7.06
N GLY A 280 -24.30 -19.72 6.32
CA GLY A 280 -23.99 -19.43 4.92
C GLY A 280 -25.21 -19.61 4.03
N ASN A 281 -25.28 -18.85 2.93
CA ASN A 281 -26.31 -19.02 1.90
C ASN A 281 -26.09 -20.33 1.13
N GLY A 282 -27.17 -20.99 0.72
CA GLY A 282 -27.08 -22.09 -0.23
C GLY A 282 -26.67 -21.58 -1.62
N GLY A 283 -25.88 -22.37 -2.34
CA GLY A 283 -25.52 -22.07 -3.72
C GLY A 283 -26.73 -22.20 -4.64
N ASN A 284 -26.79 -21.39 -5.69
CA ASN A 284 -27.84 -21.50 -6.70
C ASN A 284 -27.69 -22.80 -7.49
N GLY A 285 -28.80 -23.40 -7.94
CA GLY A 285 -28.78 -24.52 -8.86
C GLY A 285 -28.31 -24.09 -10.25
N GLY A 286 -27.58 -24.95 -10.93
CA GLY A 286 -27.13 -24.70 -12.30
C GLY A 286 -28.31 -24.71 -13.27
N ASN A 287 -28.27 -23.86 -14.29
CA ASN A 287 -29.27 -23.85 -15.36
C ASN A 287 -29.19 -25.13 -16.20
N GLY A 288 -30.31 -25.61 -16.73
CA GLY A 288 -30.33 -26.69 -17.70
C GLY A 288 -29.80 -26.22 -19.05
N GLY A 289 -29.02 -27.07 -19.72
CA GLY A 289 -28.51 -26.80 -21.05
C GLY A 289 -29.63 -26.77 -22.09
N ASN A 290 -29.47 -25.97 -23.13
CA ASN A 290 -30.40 -25.88 -24.24
C ASN A 290 -30.38 -27.16 -25.09
N GLY A 291 -31.52 -27.47 -25.70
CA GLY A 291 -31.63 -28.49 -26.72
C GLY A 291 -30.80 -28.16 -27.96
N GLY A 292 -30.27 -29.20 -28.60
CA GLY A 292 -29.31 -29.07 -29.68
C GLY A 292 -29.94 -28.65 -31.00
N LYS A 293 -29.09 -28.39 -31.99
CA LYS A 293 -29.52 -27.96 -33.31
C LYS A 293 -29.28 -29.06 -34.33
N PHE A 294 -30.30 -29.39 -35.11
CA PHE A 294 -30.14 -30.34 -36.22
C PHE A 294 -30.27 -29.60 -37.55
N ILE A 295 -29.28 -29.75 -38.42
CA ILE A 295 -29.23 -29.11 -39.74
C ILE A 295 -29.07 -30.21 -40.79
N PHE A 296 -29.99 -30.27 -41.74
CA PHE A 296 -29.95 -31.19 -42.87
C PHE A 296 -29.90 -30.42 -44.18
N CYS A 297 -28.86 -30.66 -44.98
CA CYS A 297 -28.63 -30.01 -46.26
C CYS A 297 -28.75 -31.04 -47.39
N SER A 298 -29.69 -30.84 -48.31
CA SER A 298 -29.91 -31.76 -49.43
C SER A 298 -30.45 -31.07 -50.68
N PRO A 299 -30.38 -31.72 -51.87
CA PRO A 299 -31.15 -31.30 -53.04
C PRO A 299 -32.66 -31.32 -52.78
N PRO A 300 -33.45 -30.56 -53.56
CA PRO A 300 -34.91 -30.63 -53.50
C PRO A 300 -35.41 -32.04 -53.88
N ASN A 301 -36.46 -32.52 -53.19
CA ASN A 301 -37.17 -33.81 -53.42
C ASN A 301 -36.52 -35.10 -52.90
N ILE A 302 -35.77 -35.07 -51.79
CA ILE A 302 -35.40 -36.31 -51.10
C ILE A 302 -36.60 -36.86 -50.30
N ASN A 303 -37.06 -38.09 -50.62
CA ASN A 303 -38.16 -38.80 -49.94
C ASN A 303 -37.97 -38.98 -48.42
N ALA A 304 -36.74 -38.85 -47.91
CA ALA A 304 -36.37 -38.97 -46.49
C ALA A 304 -37.00 -37.90 -45.57
N LEU A 305 -37.61 -36.84 -46.12
CA LEU A 305 -38.11 -35.69 -45.36
C LEU A 305 -39.58 -35.80 -44.90
N GLN A 306 -40.27 -36.93 -45.18
CA GLN A 306 -41.70 -37.05 -44.83
C GLN A 306 -41.96 -37.09 -43.31
N GLU A 307 -41.01 -37.56 -42.49
CA GLU A 307 -40.99 -37.41 -41.02
C GLU A 307 -39.53 -37.29 -40.54
N ILE A 308 -39.19 -36.25 -39.76
CA ILE A 308 -37.85 -36.04 -39.19
C ILE A 308 -37.87 -36.51 -37.71
N PRO A 309 -37.34 -37.71 -37.38
CA PRO A 309 -37.38 -38.23 -36.02
C PRO A 309 -36.27 -37.62 -35.15
N VAL A 310 -36.47 -36.39 -34.65
CA VAL A 310 -35.50 -35.62 -33.83
C VAL A 310 -36.09 -35.23 -32.47
N VAL A 311 -35.33 -35.41 -31.39
CA VAL A 311 -35.65 -35.02 -30.01
C VAL A 311 -34.63 -34.01 -29.48
N ILE A 312 -35.05 -32.76 -29.28
CA ILE A 312 -34.17 -31.61 -28.95
C ILE A 312 -34.68 -30.80 -27.75
N ASN A 313 -35.15 -31.48 -26.70
CA ASN A 313 -35.64 -30.80 -25.51
C ASN A 313 -34.50 -30.13 -24.73
N GLY A 314 -34.76 -29.00 -24.07
CA GLY A 314 -33.82 -28.45 -23.10
C GLY A 314 -33.75 -29.30 -21.83
N GLY A 315 -32.60 -29.26 -21.17
CA GLY A 315 -32.38 -29.88 -19.86
C GLY A 315 -33.11 -29.13 -18.75
N LYS A 316 -33.38 -29.79 -17.65
CA LYS A 316 -33.99 -29.20 -16.45
C LYS A 316 -32.95 -28.43 -15.65
N GLY A 317 -33.33 -27.31 -15.03
CA GLY A 317 -32.48 -26.63 -14.07
C GLY A 317 -32.30 -27.44 -12.78
N GLY A 318 -31.12 -27.32 -12.16
CA GLY A 318 -30.84 -27.92 -10.86
C GLY A 318 -31.52 -27.19 -9.72
N GLU A 319 -31.77 -27.87 -8.61
CA GLU A 319 -32.35 -27.23 -7.42
C GLU A 319 -31.32 -26.35 -6.70
N GLY A 320 -31.78 -25.23 -6.12
CA GLY A 320 -30.95 -24.40 -5.27
C GLY A 320 -30.67 -25.05 -3.92
N GLY A 321 -29.42 -24.94 -3.46
CA GLY A 321 -28.95 -25.47 -2.18
C GLY A 321 -29.69 -24.85 -1.00
N GLN A 322 -29.87 -25.63 0.06
CA GLN A 322 -30.53 -25.16 1.28
C GLN A 322 -29.68 -24.14 2.04
N ALA A 323 -30.34 -23.26 2.77
CA ALA A 323 -29.68 -22.30 3.65
C ALA A 323 -28.95 -22.99 4.80
N GLY A 324 -27.77 -22.48 5.14
CA GLY A 324 -27.11 -22.77 6.41
C GLY A 324 -27.88 -22.17 7.58
N ILE A 325 -27.93 -22.89 8.69
CA ILE A 325 -28.64 -22.45 9.90
C ILE A 325 -27.70 -21.57 10.73
N GLY A 326 -28.18 -20.42 11.21
CA GLY A 326 -27.41 -19.55 12.09
C GLY A 326 -27.12 -20.22 13.44
N GLY A 327 -25.88 -20.05 13.91
CA GLY A 327 -25.39 -20.65 15.14
C GLY A 327 -26.03 -20.03 16.38
N GLU A 328 -26.26 -20.84 17.41
CA GLU A 328 -26.80 -20.36 18.69
C GLU A 328 -25.84 -19.35 19.36
N GLY A 329 -26.39 -18.34 20.02
CA GLY A 329 -25.58 -17.41 20.81
C GLY A 329 -24.94 -18.08 22.03
N GLY A 330 -23.77 -17.60 22.42
CA GLY A 330 -23.09 -18.03 23.62
C GLY A 330 -23.87 -17.63 24.86
N LYS A 331 -23.89 -18.49 25.88
CA LYS A 331 -24.50 -18.11 27.16
C LYS A 331 -23.65 -17.04 27.84
N GLY A 332 -24.29 -16.13 28.58
CA GLY A 332 -23.59 -15.24 29.48
C GLY A 332 -22.89 -16.00 30.61
N GLY A 333 -21.80 -15.43 31.09
CA GLY A 333 -21.12 -15.85 32.30
C GLY A 333 -22.00 -15.59 33.52
N LYS A 334 -21.93 -16.46 34.52
CA LYS A 334 -22.59 -16.19 35.80
C LYS A 334 -21.85 -15.08 36.54
N GLU A 335 -22.54 -14.32 37.37
CA GLU A 335 -21.90 -13.42 38.32
C GLU A 335 -20.91 -14.15 39.24
N GLY A 336 -19.94 -13.41 39.76
CA GLY A 336 -19.01 -13.91 40.77
C GLY A 336 -19.73 -14.22 42.09
N TYR A 337 -19.32 -15.29 42.77
CA TYR A 337 -19.85 -15.65 44.08
C TYR A 337 -19.59 -14.53 45.10
N ILE A 338 -20.63 -14.17 45.86
CA ILE A 338 -20.56 -13.16 46.92
C ILE A 338 -20.36 -13.87 48.26
N PRO A 339 -19.16 -13.84 48.87
CA PRO A 339 -18.97 -14.41 50.19
C PRO A 339 -19.63 -13.51 51.25
N ARG A 340 -20.27 -14.15 52.23
CA ARG A 340 -20.87 -13.50 53.40
C ARG A 340 -20.14 -13.95 54.66
N ALA A 341 -19.85 -13.02 55.56
CA ALA A 341 -19.27 -13.31 56.87
C ALA A 341 -20.10 -12.65 57.97
N THR A 342 -20.38 -13.41 59.03
CA THR A 342 -21.06 -12.92 60.24
C THR A 342 -19.99 -12.67 61.31
N ILE A 343 -20.02 -11.50 61.96
CA ILE A 343 -19.16 -11.22 63.09
C ILE A 343 -19.79 -11.82 64.35
N PRO A 344 -19.08 -12.67 65.12
CA PRO A 344 -19.58 -13.17 66.41
C PRO A 344 -19.91 -12.01 67.36
N GLY A 345 -21.14 -11.96 67.88
CA GLY A 345 -21.62 -10.88 68.77
C GLY A 345 -22.39 -9.74 68.06
N LEU A 346 -22.41 -9.70 66.73
CA LEU A 346 -23.29 -8.84 65.92
C LEU A 346 -24.01 -9.69 64.88
N GLU A 347 -24.85 -10.61 65.35
CA GLU A 347 -25.49 -11.61 64.50
C GLU A 347 -26.40 -10.99 63.41
N ASP A 348 -26.91 -9.78 63.64
CA ASP A 348 -27.75 -9.05 62.69
C ASP A 348 -26.97 -8.28 61.60
N THR A 349 -25.63 -8.19 61.69
CA THR A 349 -24.80 -7.43 60.75
C THR A 349 -23.96 -8.36 59.88
N GLN A 350 -24.42 -8.62 58.65
CA GLN A 350 -23.67 -9.38 57.65
C GLN A 350 -22.75 -8.48 56.81
N ILE A 351 -21.48 -8.83 56.73
CA ILE A 351 -20.52 -8.18 55.84
C ILE A 351 -20.42 -9.01 54.57
N THR A 352 -20.46 -8.36 53.41
CA THR A 352 -20.40 -9.01 52.10
C THR A 352 -19.38 -8.32 51.20
N CYS A 353 -18.63 -9.10 50.41
CA CYS A 353 -17.79 -8.55 49.36
C CYS A 353 -18.53 -8.42 48.03
N ASP A 354 -19.66 -7.72 48.07
CA ASP A 354 -20.47 -7.46 46.91
C ASP A 354 -19.89 -6.29 46.09
N GLY A 355 -19.65 -6.53 44.80
CA GLY A 355 -19.48 -5.47 43.83
C GLY A 355 -20.86 -4.95 43.46
N GLN A 356 -21.25 -3.79 43.98
CA GLN A 356 -22.59 -3.23 43.77
C GLN A 356 -23.00 -3.31 42.28
N ASN A 357 -24.05 -4.09 41.99
CA ASN A 357 -24.57 -4.41 40.66
C ASN A 357 -23.83 -5.48 39.83
N ALA A 358 -23.11 -6.40 40.46
CA ALA A 358 -22.71 -7.64 39.80
C ALA A 358 -23.96 -8.36 39.25
N ARG A 359 -23.92 -8.79 38.00
CA ARG A 359 -25.01 -9.51 37.33
C ARG A 359 -24.47 -10.60 36.43
N ASP A 360 -25.31 -11.58 36.14
CA ASP A 360 -25.07 -12.50 35.04
C ASP A 360 -24.89 -11.71 33.73
N GLY A 361 -23.91 -12.12 32.93
CA GLY A 361 -23.78 -11.60 31.57
C GLY A 361 -25.00 -11.98 30.74
N ASN A 362 -25.30 -11.18 29.73
CA ASN A 362 -26.36 -11.46 28.78
C ASN A 362 -25.95 -12.60 27.84
N ASN A 363 -26.93 -13.44 27.45
CA ASN A 363 -26.71 -14.42 26.38
C ASN A 363 -26.58 -13.67 25.04
N GLY A 364 -25.66 -14.11 24.19
CA GLY A 364 -25.60 -13.66 22.80
C GLY A 364 -26.84 -14.09 22.03
N SER A 365 -27.17 -13.36 20.97
CA SER A 365 -28.25 -13.73 20.06
C SER A 365 -27.81 -14.85 19.12
N ARG A 366 -28.77 -15.64 18.63
CA ARG A 366 -28.55 -16.58 17.53
C ARG A 366 -28.17 -15.80 16.26
N GLY A 367 -27.23 -16.32 15.48
CA GLY A 367 -26.92 -15.80 14.15
C GLY A 367 -28.10 -15.97 13.19
N ASN A 368 -28.14 -15.18 12.12
CA ASN A 368 -29.20 -15.29 11.13
C ASN A 368 -29.00 -16.57 10.29
N ASN A 369 -30.10 -17.20 9.87
CA ASN A 369 -30.03 -18.24 8.85
C ASN A 369 -29.63 -17.62 7.51
N GLY A 370 -28.89 -18.36 6.69
CA GLY A 370 -28.64 -17.99 5.30
C GLY A 370 -29.92 -18.03 4.47
N HIS A 371 -29.80 -17.68 3.20
CA HIS A 371 -30.86 -17.81 2.21
C HIS A 371 -30.70 -19.09 1.38
N ARG A 372 -31.82 -19.70 0.99
CA ARG A 372 -31.82 -20.81 0.04
C ARG A 372 -31.37 -20.29 -1.32
N GLY A 373 -30.51 -21.04 -2.00
CA GLY A 373 -30.14 -20.75 -3.38
C GLY A 373 -31.36 -20.81 -4.30
N GLN A 374 -31.32 -20.07 -5.40
CA GLN A 374 -32.36 -20.13 -6.42
C GLN A 374 -32.23 -21.40 -7.25
N ASN A 375 -33.35 -21.96 -7.70
CA ASN A 375 -33.32 -23.05 -8.67
C ASN A 375 -32.81 -22.53 -10.02
N GLY A 376 -32.05 -23.34 -10.73
CA GLY A 376 -31.66 -23.07 -12.11
C GLY A 376 -32.88 -23.05 -13.04
N SER A 377 -32.77 -22.30 -14.13
CA SER A 377 -33.78 -22.29 -15.18
C SER A 377 -33.66 -23.54 -16.06
N SER A 378 -34.76 -24.05 -16.59
CA SER A 378 -34.70 -25.08 -17.64
C SER A 378 -34.16 -24.48 -18.94
N GLY A 379 -33.41 -25.27 -19.69
CA GLY A 379 -32.92 -24.91 -21.01
C GLY A 379 -34.03 -24.82 -22.04
N ASN A 380 -33.77 -24.08 -23.12
CA ASN A 380 -34.73 -23.93 -24.21
C ASN A 380 -34.79 -25.16 -25.10
N HIS A 381 -35.91 -25.32 -25.81
CA HIS A 381 -36.03 -26.31 -26.88
C HIS A 381 -35.11 -25.93 -28.05
N GLY A 382 -34.51 -26.93 -28.70
CA GLY A 382 -33.60 -26.74 -29.82
C GLY A 382 -34.28 -26.39 -31.14
N VAL A 383 -33.52 -26.41 -32.23
CA VAL A 383 -34.00 -26.02 -33.57
C VAL A 383 -33.66 -27.07 -34.63
N ILE A 384 -34.62 -27.32 -35.55
CA ILE A 384 -34.42 -28.12 -36.76
C ILE A 384 -34.37 -27.17 -37.97
N ILE A 385 -33.36 -27.31 -38.83
CA ILE A 385 -33.22 -26.53 -40.06
C ILE A 385 -32.99 -27.48 -41.24
N SER A 386 -33.76 -27.31 -42.31
CA SER A 386 -33.52 -27.97 -43.60
C SER A 386 -33.10 -26.93 -44.63
N VAL A 387 -32.04 -27.19 -45.39
CA VAL A 387 -31.52 -26.28 -46.43
C VAL A 387 -31.37 -26.98 -47.76
N GLU A 388 -31.85 -26.30 -48.81
CA GLU A 388 -31.67 -26.75 -50.19
C GLU A 388 -30.33 -26.28 -50.77
N ILE A 389 -29.58 -27.22 -51.36
CA ILE A 389 -28.27 -26.93 -51.96
C ILE A 389 -28.15 -27.48 -53.38
N THR A 390 -27.38 -26.78 -54.24
CA THR A 390 -27.04 -27.22 -55.59
C THR A 390 -25.58 -27.66 -55.70
N LYS A 391 -25.26 -28.47 -56.72
CA LYS A 391 -23.87 -28.88 -57.04
C LYS A 391 -22.95 -27.69 -57.38
N GLN A 392 -23.50 -26.58 -57.86
CA GLN A 392 -22.76 -25.39 -58.26
C GLN A 392 -22.43 -24.47 -57.08
N ASP A 393 -23.35 -24.33 -56.11
CA ASP A 393 -23.06 -23.69 -54.81
C ASP A 393 -21.85 -24.36 -54.12
N PHE A 394 -21.70 -25.66 -54.36
CA PHE A 394 -20.58 -26.47 -53.89
C PHE A 394 -19.26 -26.21 -54.64
N ILE A 395 -19.23 -25.52 -55.79
CA ILE A 395 -18.02 -25.30 -56.62
C ILE A 395 -17.49 -23.85 -56.57
N GLU A 396 -18.32 -22.83 -56.36
CA GLU A 396 -17.92 -21.39 -56.30
C GLU A 396 -17.26 -20.95 -54.98
N LYS A 397 -17.37 -21.79 -53.97
CA LYS A 397 -16.97 -21.57 -52.58
C LYS A 397 -15.50 -21.98 -52.13
N LEU A 398 -14.73 -22.83 -52.86
CA LEU A 398 -13.30 -23.24 -52.63
C LEU A 398 -12.37 -22.28 -53.35
N SER A 399 -12.87 -21.40 -54.22
CA SER A 399 -12.04 -20.48 -54.98
C SER A 399 -11.76 -19.18 -54.23
N LYS A 400 -12.32 -18.98 -53.03
CA LYS A 400 -12.13 -17.77 -52.22
C LYS A 400 -10.85 -17.85 -51.37
N PRO A 401 -10.17 -16.71 -51.09
CA PRO A 401 -8.99 -16.64 -50.23
C PRO A 401 -9.34 -16.99 -48.78
N LEU A 402 -8.36 -17.49 -48.02
CA LEU A 402 -8.66 -18.19 -46.79
C LEU A 402 -7.49 -18.23 -45.81
N ILE A 403 -7.77 -17.92 -44.55
CA ILE A 403 -6.78 -17.79 -43.47
C ILE A 403 -6.88 -19.01 -42.54
N MET A 404 -5.78 -19.71 -42.32
CA MET A 404 -5.70 -20.81 -41.34
C MET A 404 -5.22 -20.33 -39.97
N LYS A 405 -4.11 -19.62 -39.94
CA LYS A 405 -3.49 -19.12 -38.70
C LYS A 405 -2.46 -18.03 -38.98
N THR A 406 -2.05 -17.37 -37.90
CA THR A 406 -0.84 -16.55 -37.85
C THR A 406 0.30 -17.34 -37.21
N ASN A 407 1.54 -16.88 -37.36
CA ASN A 407 2.70 -17.49 -36.69
C ASN A 407 2.72 -17.30 -35.16
N LYS A 408 2.08 -16.25 -34.64
CA LYS A 408 1.93 -15.93 -33.22
C LYS A 408 0.56 -15.30 -32.96
N GLU A 409 0.18 -15.19 -31.69
CA GLU A 409 -1.09 -14.55 -31.28
C GLU A 409 -0.90 -13.13 -30.70
N ILE A 410 0.32 -12.77 -30.28
CA ILE A 410 0.66 -11.46 -29.70
C ILE A 410 1.87 -10.89 -30.45
N PHE A 411 1.79 -9.63 -30.87
CA PHE A 411 2.84 -8.92 -31.62
C PHE A 411 3.09 -7.52 -31.04
N THR A 412 4.22 -6.91 -31.37
CA THR A 412 4.44 -5.46 -31.21
C THR A 412 4.41 -4.74 -32.57
N VAL A 413 4.13 -3.43 -32.57
CA VAL A 413 4.24 -2.60 -33.79
C VAL A 413 5.63 -2.77 -34.42
N GLY A 414 5.68 -2.94 -35.74
CA GLY A 414 6.89 -3.20 -36.53
C GLY A 414 7.33 -4.67 -36.57
N GLU A 415 6.76 -5.56 -35.75
CA GLU A 415 7.08 -6.99 -35.79
C GLU A 415 6.55 -7.65 -37.07
N LYS A 416 7.27 -8.65 -37.60
CA LYS A 416 6.86 -9.38 -38.80
C LYS A 416 5.79 -10.45 -38.47
N LEU A 417 4.62 -10.30 -39.07
CA LEU A 417 3.54 -11.29 -39.05
C LEU A 417 3.60 -12.18 -40.30
N ILE A 418 3.38 -13.47 -40.10
CA ILE A 418 3.26 -14.45 -41.18
C ILE A 418 1.85 -15.04 -41.13
N LEU A 419 1.10 -14.85 -42.21
CA LEU A 419 -0.24 -15.37 -42.43
C LEU A 419 -0.15 -16.67 -43.23
N MET A 420 -0.69 -17.75 -42.67
CA MET A 420 -0.74 -19.07 -43.31
C MET A 420 -2.18 -19.37 -43.71
N GLY A 421 -2.40 -19.81 -44.95
CA GLY A 421 -3.72 -19.92 -45.56
C GLY A 421 -3.72 -20.66 -46.88
N GLU A 422 -4.69 -20.37 -47.75
CA GLU A 422 -4.86 -20.95 -49.08
C GLU A 422 -5.52 -19.95 -50.06
N ASN A 423 -5.31 -20.16 -51.36
CA ASN A 423 -5.76 -19.30 -52.46
C ASN A 423 -5.33 -17.83 -52.30
N PHE A 424 -4.17 -17.59 -51.69
CA PHE A 424 -3.57 -16.28 -51.72
C PHE A 424 -3.04 -15.97 -53.10
N THR A 425 -3.10 -14.70 -53.49
CA THR A 425 -2.57 -14.21 -54.76
C THR A 425 -1.74 -12.96 -54.51
N PRO A 426 -0.78 -12.62 -55.38
CA PRO A 426 0.00 -11.39 -55.26
C PRO A 426 -0.84 -10.10 -55.23
N ASN A 427 -2.07 -10.17 -55.74
CA ASN A 427 -2.99 -9.03 -55.83
C ASN A 427 -4.02 -9.00 -54.69
N ASN A 428 -3.88 -9.86 -53.67
CA ASN A 428 -4.74 -9.80 -52.51
C ASN A 428 -4.53 -8.50 -51.73
N MET A 429 -5.58 -8.06 -51.05
CA MET A 429 -5.54 -6.91 -50.15
C MET A 429 -5.70 -7.42 -48.71
N LEU A 430 -4.87 -6.94 -47.80
CA LEU A 430 -5.04 -7.21 -46.36
C LEU A 430 -5.89 -6.10 -45.74
N ILE A 431 -6.91 -6.50 -44.98
CA ILE A 431 -7.80 -5.60 -44.26
C ILE A 431 -7.57 -5.81 -42.77
N LEU A 432 -6.99 -4.80 -42.12
CA LEU A 432 -6.84 -4.72 -40.66
C LEU A 432 -7.91 -3.79 -40.09
N GLN A 433 -8.74 -4.31 -39.19
CA GLN A 433 -9.68 -3.58 -38.33
C GLN A 433 -10.20 -2.23 -38.89
N GLY A 434 -11.14 -2.26 -39.83
CA GLY A 434 -11.87 -1.07 -40.29
C GLY A 434 -11.03 0.03 -40.97
N ASN A 435 -9.72 -0.17 -41.13
CA ASN A 435 -8.87 0.72 -41.91
C ASN A 435 -8.99 0.29 -43.40
N PRO A 436 -9.56 1.13 -44.28
CA PRO A 436 -9.68 0.82 -45.69
C PRO A 436 -8.32 0.85 -46.43
N ASN A 437 -7.25 1.26 -45.75
CA ASN A 437 -5.93 1.36 -46.34
C ASN A 437 -5.27 -0.02 -46.49
N LEU A 438 -4.81 -0.27 -47.71
CA LEU A 438 -4.00 -1.42 -48.10
C LEU A 438 -2.76 -1.54 -47.22
N VAL A 439 -2.64 -2.65 -46.49
CA VAL A 439 -1.38 -3.03 -45.86
C VAL A 439 -0.54 -3.72 -46.92
N GLU A 440 0.61 -3.11 -47.24
CA GLU A 440 1.60 -3.75 -48.10
C GLU A 440 2.05 -5.08 -47.48
N HIS A 441 2.17 -6.09 -48.33
CA HIS A 441 2.51 -7.44 -47.91
C HIS A 441 3.41 -8.10 -48.94
N ASP A 442 4.25 -9.00 -48.46
CA ASP A 442 5.05 -9.89 -49.27
C ASP A 442 4.23 -11.15 -49.56
N TYR A 443 3.90 -11.37 -50.82
CA TYR A 443 3.38 -12.65 -51.29
C TYR A 443 4.52 -13.67 -51.34
N ILE A 444 4.38 -14.76 -50.59
CA ILE A 444 5.38 -15.83 -50.54
C ILE A 444 4.90 -17.02 -51.39
N SER A 445 3.65 -17.44 -51.21
CA SER A 445 3.02 -18.53 -51.95
C SER A 445 1.49 -18.42 -51.86
N GLU A 446 0.78 -19.29 -52.59
CA GLU A 446 -0.68 -19.41 -52.50
C GLU A 446 -1.17 -19.76 -51.08
N SER A 447 -0.26 -20.19 -50.21
CA SER A 447 -0.52 -20.56 -48.83
C SER A 447 0.12 -19.64 -47.79
N GLN A 448 0.87 -18.61 -48.21
CA GLN A 448 1.60 -17.76 -47.27
C GLN A 448 1.77 -16.31 -47.75
N ILE A 449 1.44 -15.38 -46.86
CA ILE A 449 1.68 -13.94 -46.97
C ILE A 449 2.43 -13.47 -45.72
N SER A 450 3.30 -12.47 -45.83
CA SER A 450 3.89 -11.82 -44.64
C SER A 450 3.88 -10.30 -44.73
N PHE A 451 3.83 -9.61 -43.60
CA PHE A 451 3.93 -8.15 -43.53
C PHE A 451 4.43 -7.71 -42.14
N ASN A 452 4.91 -6.48 -42.01
CA ASN A 452 5.24 -5.90 -40.70
C ASN A 452 4.02 -5.19 -40.13
N ILE A 453 3.75 -5.37 -38.84
CA ILE A 453 2.63 -4.67 -38.16
C ILE A 453 2.83 -3.15 -38.34
N PRO A 454 1.89 -2.44 -39.00
CA PRO A 454 1.99 -1.00 -39.17
C PRO A 454 1.79 -0.29 -37.83
N ASP A 455 2.05 1.02 -37.81
CA ASP A 455 1.66 1.82 -36.66
C ASP A 455 0.13 1.80 -36.50
N MET A 456 -0.32 1.33 -35.34
CA MET A 456 -1.73 1.10 -35.05
C MET A 456 -1.98 0.96 -33.55
N ASP A 457 -3.25 1.01 -33.18
CA ASP A 457 -3.70 0.85 -31.80
C ASP A 457 -3.36 -0.53 -31.22
N GLY A 458 -3.07 -0.54 -29.92
CA GLY A 458 -2.92 -1.76 -29.13
C GLY A 458 -4.23 -2.54 -28.94
N GLY A 459 -4.09 -3.78 -28.47
CA GLY A 459 -5.24 -4.64 -28.16
C GLY A 459 -5.59 -5.62 -29.27
N ASP A 460 -6.82 -6.12 -29.29
CA ASP A 460 -7.24 -7.12 -30.27
C ASP A 460 -7.47 -6.52 -31.66
N VAL A 461 -6.78 -7.08 -32.64
CA VAL A 461 -6.80 -6.69 -34.05
C VAL A 461 -7.38 -7.82 -34.88
N PHE A 462 -8.28 -7.45 -35.79
CA PHE A 462 -8.91 -8.36 -36.74
C PHE A 462 -8.29 -8.23 -38.13
N LEU A 463 -8.02 -9.36 -38.77
CA LEU A 463 -7.41 -9.45 -40.09
C LEU A 463 -8.26 -10.29 -41.05
N GLN A 464 -8.45 -9.78 -42.27
CA GLN A 464 -9.05 -10.47 -43.41
C GLN A 464 -8.22 -10.27 -44.68
N VAL A 465 -8.36 -11.19 -45.63
CA VAL A 465 -7.82 -11.08 -46.98
C VAL A 465 -8.96 -10.85 -47.95
N LYS A 466 -8.82 -9.87 -48.84
CA LYS A 466 -9.76 -9.58 -49.93
C LYS A 466 -9.10 -9.88 -51.27
N SER A 467 -9.78 -10.63 -52.13
CA SER A 467 -9.32 -10.89 -53.50
C SER A 467 -9.53 -9.67 -54.41
N PRO A 468 -8.87 -9.60 -55.58
CA PRO A 468 -9.13 -8.57 -56.59
C PRO A 468 -10.59 -8.50 -57.03
N ASP A 469 -11.27 -9.65 -57.08
CA ASP A 469 -12.67 -9.77 -57.47
C ASP A 469 -13.65 -9.37 -56.36
N GLY A 470 -13.13 -9.02 -55.17
CA GLY A 470 -13.91 -8.52 -54.04
C GLY A 470 -14.30 -9.59 -53.02
N ASP A 471 -13.88 -10.85 -53.20
CA ASP A 471 -14.17 -11.92 -52.24
C ASP A 471 -13.36 -11.77 -50.95
N LEU A 472 -14.05 -11.92 -49.82
CA LEU A 472 -13.42 -11.88 -48.49
C LEU A 472 -13.13 -13.29 -47.97
N SER A 473 -12.00 -13.43 -47.28
CA SER A 473 -11.65 -14.60 -46.48
C SER A 473 -12.44 -14.66 -45.17
N ASN A 474 -12.28 -15.77 -44.44
CA ASN A 474 -12.56 -15.78 -43.00
C ASN A 474 -11.65 -14.79 -42.25
N GLN A 475 -12.05 -14.44 -41.04
CA GLN A 475 -11.33 -13.50 -40.17
C GLN A 475 -10.46 -14.24 -39.17
N VAL A 476 -9.24 -13.72 -38.94
CA VAL A 476 -8.39 -14.11 -37.82
C VAL A 476 -8.23 -12.93 -36.86
N THR A 477 -7.92 -13.21 -35.60
CA THR A 477 -7.66 -12.19 -34.59
C THR A 477 -6.30 -12.46 -33.97
N PHE A 478 -5.58 -11.40 -33.62
CA PHE A 478 -4.33 -11.41 -32.83
C PHE A 478 -4.30 -10.14 -31.97
N SER A 479 -3.35 -10.01 -31.04
CA SER A 479 -3.27 -8.87 -30.14
C SER A 479 -1.97 -8.07 -30.30
N ILE A 480 -2.04 -6.74 -30.22
CA ILE A 480 -0.88 -5.84 -30.21
C ILE A 480 -0.55 -5.44 -28.77
N LYS A 481 0.67 -5.77 -28.34
CA LYS A 481 1.23 -5.43 -27.03
C LYS A 481 1.73 -3.98 -27.04
N PRO A 482 1.40 -3.16 -26.02
CA PRO A 482 1.95 -1.82 -25.89
C PRO A 482 3.46 -1.87 -25.64
N ASN A 483 4.17 -0.80 -26.01
CA ASN A 483 5.59 -0.63 -25.72
C ASN A 483 5.89 0.82 -25.32
N ILE A 484 6.51 1.03 -24.17
CA ILE A 484 6.95 2.36 -23.70
C ILE A 484 8.38 2.61 -24.20
N SER A 485 8.64 3.78 -24.77
CA SER A 485 9.99 4.20 -25.19
C SER A 485 10.53 5.35 -24.34
N ILE A 486 9.74 6.41 -24.18
CA ILE A 486 10.16 7.65 -23.53
C ILE A 486 9.03 8.14 -22.61
N ILE A 487 9.41 8.64 -21.44
CA ILE A 487 8.52 9.34 -20.53
C ILE A 487 9.13 10.71 -20.28
N ASP A 488 8.40 11.76 -20.61
CA ASP A 488 8.82 13.15 -20.44
C ASP A 488 7.73 13.98 -19.76
N GLN A 489 8.13 15.10 -19.17
CA GLN A 489 7.23 16.00 -18.45
C GLN A 489 7.46 17.43 -18.96
N GLU A 490 6.39 18.06 -19.45
CA GLU A 490 6.41 19.45 -19.93
C GLU A 490 7.49 19.76 -21.00
N ASN A 491 7.82 18.81 -21.88
CA ASN A 491 8.89 18.89 -22.88
C ASN A 491 10.31 19.11 -22.30
N ASN A 492 10.50 18.90 -21.00
CA ASN A 492 11.83 18.84 -20.39
C ASN A 492 12.22 17.38 -20.17
N PRO A 493 13.41 16.94 -20.63
CA PRO A 493 13.99 15.67 -20.23
C PRO A 493 14.52 15.79 -18.79
N THR A 494 13.63 15.95 -17.82
CA THR A 494 13.98 15.96 -16.40
C THR A 494 14.35 14.55 -15.96
N THR A 495 15.41 14.39 -15.16
CA THR A 495 15.78 13.11 -14.53
C THR A 495 14.85 12.72 -13.38
N ARG A 496 14.06 13.67 -12.85
CA ARG A 496 13.07 13.50 -11.79
C ARG A 496 11.73 14.09 -12.22
N LEU A 497 10.68 13.28 -12.21
CA LEU A 497 9.34 13.69 -12.65
C LEU A 497 8.56 14.23 -11.45
N LYS A 498 8.11 15.49 -11.53
CA LYS A 498 7.36 16.13 -10.45
C LYS A 498 5.94 15.56 -10.36
N PRO A 499 5.47 15.14 -9.17
CA PRO A 499 4.08 14.78 -8.93
C PRO A 499 3.09 15.87 -9.35
N ASN A 500 1.86 15.46 -9.66
CA ASN A 500 0.74 16.29 -10.09
C ASN A 500 0.91 17.08 -11.39
N LYS A 501 2.03 16.92 -12.08
CA LYS A 501 2.22 17.44 -13.43
C LYS A 501 1.85 16.38 -14.48
N LYS A 502 1.43 16.83 -15.66
CA LYS A 502 1.14 15.93 -16.78
C LYS A 502 2.44 15.34 -17.31
N ILE A 503 2.50 14.02 -17.38
CA ILE A 503 3.52 13.30 -18.13
C ILE A 503 3.00 12.98 -19.53
N ARG A 504 3.92 12.91 -20.47
CA ARG A 504 3.72 12.35 -21.79
C ARG A 504 4.46 11.02 -21.85
N VAL A 505 3.73 9.97 -22.21
CA VAL A 505 4.27 8.62 -22.37
C VAL A 505 4.27 8.34 -23.87
N SER A 506 5.46 8.22 -24.44
CA SER A 506 5.68 7.95 -25.87
C SER A 506 6.06 6.49 -26.08
N GLY A 507 5.64 5.91 -27.20
CA GLY A 507 5.83 4.49 -27.48
C GLY A 507 5.09 3.99 -28.71
N SER A 508 4.57 2.76 -28.64
CA SER A 508 3.76 2.16 -29.71
C SER A 508 2.73 1.18 -29.16
N GLY A 509 1.68 0.90 -29.95
CA GLY A 509 0.62 -0.03 -29.55
C GLY A 509 -0.19 0.45 -28.35
N PHE A 510 -0.35 1.76 -28.17
CA PHE A 510 -1.28 2.33 -27.21
C PHE A 510 -2.70 2.35 -27.78
N SER A 511 -3.71 2.33 -26.93
CA SER A 511 -5.12 2.33 -27.36
C SER A 511 -5.96 3.19 -26.42
N LYS A 512 -7.21 3.50 -26.81
CA LYS A 512 -8.18 4.17 -25.93
C LYS A 512 -8.51 3.36 -24.67
N ASN A 513 -8.29 2.05 -24.70
CA ASN A 513 -8.51 1.15 -23.56
C ASN A 513 -7.23 0.92 -22.74
N SER A 514 -6.12 1.58 -23.09
CA SER A 514 -4.88 1.49 -22.34
C SER A 514 -5.00 2.26 -21.03
N GLN A 515 -4.67 1.58 -19.94
CA GLN A 515 -4.60 2.16 -18.59
C GLN A 515 -3.15 2.37 -18.21
N VAL A 516 -2.87 3.45 -17.48
CA VAL A 516 -1.53 3.78 -16.99
C VAL A 516 -1.50 3.57 -15.48
N PHE A 517 -0.50 2.86 -15.00
CA PHE A 517 -0.30 2.56 -13.59
C PHE A 517 1.08 3.04 -13.15
N ILE A 518 1.19 3.44 -11.88
CA ILE A 518 2.46 3.57 -11.17
C ILE A 518 2.41 2.60 -10.00
N GLU A 519 3.31 1.62 -9.99
CA GLU A 519 3.17 0.43 -9.15
C GLU A 519 1.76 -0.19 -9.34
N ASP A 520 0.96 -0.21 -8.29
CA ASP A 520 -0.43 -0.70 -8.29
C ASP A 520 -1.48 0.43 -8.40
N LEU A 521 -1.05 1.70 -8.40
CA LEU A 521 -1.94 2.86 -8.50
C LEU A 521 -2.30 3.15 -9.96
N GLU A 522 -3.58 3.01 -10.32
CA GLU A 522 -4.09 3.47 -11.61
C GLU A 522 -4.12 5.00 -11.66
N LEU A 523 -3.46 5.59 -12.67
CA LEU A 523 -3.47 7.02 -12.88
C LEU A 523 -4.82 7.48 -13.45
N LYS A 524 -5.20 8.71 -13.09
CA LYS A 524 -6.41 9.37 -13.60
C LYS A 524 -6.05 10.39 -14.67
N GLU A 525 -7.08 10.94 -15.34
CA GLU A 525 -6.92 11.97 -16.38
C GLU A 525 -6.03 11.48 -17.54
N ILE A 526 -6.21 10.21 -17.95
CA ILE A 526 -5.51 9.64 -19.09
C ILE A 526 -6.13 10.18 -20.38
N GLU A 527 -5.32 10.88 -21.17
CA GLU A 527 -5.67 11.38 -22.50
C GLU A 527 -4.96 10.52 -23.55
N TYR A 528 -5.73 9.76 -24.32
CA TYR A 528 -5.21 9.05 -25.51
C TYR A 528 -5.06 10.06 -26.65
N VAL A 529 -3.82 10.29 -27.10
CA VAL A 529 -3.51 11.19 -28.22
C VAL A 529 -3.52 10.41 -29.53
N ASN A 530 -2.75 9.31 -29.59
CA ASN A 530 -2.67 8.37 -30.71
C ASN A 530 -1.99 7.06 -30.26
N SER A 531 -1.79 6.12 -31.19
CA SER A 531 -1.13 4.82 -30.99
C SER A 531 0.28 4.89 -30.40
N ASN A 532 0.92 6.08 -30.44
CA ASN A 532 2.28 6.31 -29.95
C ASN A 532 2.37 7.26 -28.76
N THR A 533 1.27 7.86 -28.30
CA THR A 533 1.32 8.86 -27.24
C THR A 533 0.10 8.80 -26.33
N LEU A 534 0.35 8.66 -25.04
CA LEU A 534 -0.60 8.90 -23.95
C LEU A 534 -0.14 10.12 -23.14
N SER A 535 -1.08 10.86 -22.56
CA SER A 535 -0.79 11.78 -21.46
C SER A 535 -1.54 11.36 -20.22
N ALA A 536 -0.94 11.51 -19.04
CA ALA A 536 -1.57 11.22 -17.77
C ALA A 536 -1.05 12.18 -16.69
N LYS A 537 -1.86 12.43 -15.66
CA LYS A 537 -1.40 13.18 -14.49
C LYS A 537 -0.57 12.25 -13.59
N LEU A 538 0.70 12.61 -13.36
CA LEU A 538 1.59 11.82 -12.51
C LEU A 538 1.13 11.91 -11.05
N LEU A 539 0.97 10.77 -10.39
CA LEU A 539 0.68 10.70 -8.96
C LEU A 539 1.76 9.89 -8.26
N ARG A 540 2.17 10.33 -7.07
CA ARG A 540 3.01 9.54 -6.18
C ARG A 540 2.18 8.35 -5.65
N PRO A 541 2.71 7.12 -5.69
CA PRO A 541 1.95 5.91 -5.31
C PRO A 541 2.01 5.58 -3.82
N PHE A 542 2.79 6.34 -3.05
CA PHE A 542 3.03 6.10 -1.63
C PHE A 542 2.20 7.03 -0.76
N ASP A 543 1.78 6.53 0.40
CA ASP A 543 1.19 7.36 1.46
C ASP A 543 2.23 8.31 2.06
N LYS A 544 1.75 9.33 2.79
CA LYS A 544 2.61 10.35 3.43
C LYS A 544 3.68 9.76 4.36
N ASP A 545 3.36 8.66 5.04
CA ASP A 545 4.22 8.06 6.06
C ASP A 545 5.25 7.09 5.46
N THR A 546 5.02 6.67 4.21
CA THR A 546 5.95 5.83 3.47
C THR A 546 7.02 6.74 2.89
N LYS A 547 8.27 6.58 3.34
CA LYS A 547 9.42 7.40 2.93
C LYS A 547 10.50 6.53 2.24
N PRO A 548 10.32 6.10 0.96
CA PRO A 548 11.22 5.15 0.30
C PRO A 548 12.62 5.70 0.03
N SER A 549 12.72 6.92 -0.51
CA SER A 549 13.99 7.54 -0.85
C SER A 549 13.86 9.05 -0.96
N ARG A 550 14.64 9.77 -0.16
CA ARG A 550 14.71 11.24 -0.17
C ARG A 550 15.41 11.86 -1.39
N ARG A 551 16.07 11.04 -2.21
CA ARG A 551 16.79 11.46 -3.43
C ARG A 551 15.98 11.29 -4.71
N GLY A 552 14.67 11.12 -4.56
CA GLY A 552 13.75 10.67 -5.60
C GLY A 552 13.35 9.22 -5.42
N GLU A 553 12.09 8.96 -5.72
CA GLU A 553 11.40 7.68 -5.53
C GLU A 553 11.36 6.91 -6.85
N ILE A 554 12.14 5.83 -6.90
CA ILE A 554 12.23 4.95 -8.08
C ILE A 554 11.01 4.03 -8.08
N VAL A 555 10.18 4.13 -9.13
CA VAL A 555 8.93 3.36 -9.26
C VAL A 555 8.75 2.81 -10.69
N SER A 556 7.91 1.79 -10.84
CA SER A 556 7.53 1.23 -12.14
C SER A 556 6.28 1.89 -12.69
N LEU A 557 6.41 2.59 -13.82
CA LEU A 557 5.25 3.00 -14.63
C LEU A 557 4.91 1.88 -15.60
N SER A 558 3.64 1.46 -15.64
CA SER A 558 3.19 0.43 -16.58
C SER A 558 1.95 0.85 -17.37
N ILE A 559 1.91 0.43 -18.64
CA ILE A 559 0.72 0.51 -19.49
C ILE A 559 0.11 -0.87 -19.59
N LYS A 560 -1.16 -1.00 -19.22
CA LYS A 560 -1.95 -2.24 -19.28
C LYS A 560 -3.07 -2.10 -20.30
N THR A 561 -3.17 -3.05 -21.22
CA THR A 561 -4.22 -3.10 -22.25
C THR A 561 -4.98 -4.43 -22.15
N PRO A 562 -6.28 -4.42 -21.78
CA PRO A 562 -7.12 -5.62 -21.75
C PRO A 562 -7.37 -6.19 -23.15
N THR A 563 -7.22 -7.51 -23.32
CA THR A 563 -7.49 -8.24 -24.56
C THR A 563 -8.12 -9.61 -24.28
N ARG A 564 -8.57 -10.31 -25.32
CA ARG A 564 -9.04 -11.70 -25.22
C ARG A 564 -7.96 -12.68 -24.73
N ALA A 565 -6.68 -12.33 -24.92
CA ALA A 565 -5.53 -13.13 -24.47
C ALA A 565 -5.13 -12.81 -23.01
N GLY A 566 -5.86 -11.91 -22.34
CA GLY A 566 -5.57 -11.43 -21.00
C GLY A 566 -5.15 -9.95 -20.99
N ILE A 567 -4.42 -9.52 -19.96
CA ILE A 567 -3.95 -8.14 -19.85
C ILE A 567 -2.51 -8.07 -20.36
N LEU A 568 -2.29 -7.33 -21.45
CA LEU A 568 -0.96 -7.10 -22.00
C LEU A 568 -0.32 -5.89 -21.32
N THR A 569 0.93 -6.03 -20.88
CA THR A 569 1.62 -4.99 -20.07
C THR A 569 2.97 -4.60 -20.66
N SER A 570 3.29 -3.31 -20.62
CA SER A 570 4.63 -2.74 -20.80
C SER A 570 4.99 -1.90 -19.59
N SER A 571 6.25 -1.90 -19.16
CA SER A 571 6.68 -1.17 -17.96
C SER A 571 8.05 -0.53 -18.13
N GLN A 572 8.25 0.64 -17.53
CA GLN A 572 9.52 1.35 -17.46
C GLN A 572 9.70 1.97 -16.07
N THR A 573 10.94 1.97 -15.59
CA THR A 573 11.29 2.62 -14.33
C THR A 573 11.36 4.13 -14.51
N ILE A 574 10.76 4.88 -13.59
CA ILE A 574 10.84 6.34 -13.50
C ILE A 574 11.32 6.75 -12.10
N ASN A 575 11.80 7.98 -11.98
CA ASN A 575 12.18 8.57 -10.71
C ASN A 575 11.23 9.73 -10.41
N ILE A 576 10.41 9.61 -9.37
CA ILE A 576 9.48 10.65 -8.92
C ILE A 576 10.24 11.62 -8.02
N ASP A 577 10.05 12.92 -8.25
CA ASP A 577 10.71 13.97 -7.47
C ASP A 577 10.20 14.03 -6.02
N THR A 578 11.05 14.49 -5.12
CA THR A 578 10.80 14.59 -3.67
C THR A 578 11.24 15.95 -3.15
N PHE A 579 10.69 16.38 -2.01
CA PHE A 579 11.15 17.57 -1.30
C PHE A 579 11.95 17.16 -0.07
N TYR A 580 13.19 17.60 0.05
CA TYR A 580 14.07 17.22 1.14
C TYR A 580 14.61 18.44 1.91
N MET A 581 14.30 18.47 3.21
CA MET A 581 14.76 19.52 4.13
C MET A 581 15.70 18.98 5.21
N ILE A 582 16.66 19.81 5.63
CA ILE A 582 17.56 19.52 6.75
C ILE A 582 17.53 20.67 7.74
N VAL A 583 17.59 20.35 9.04
CA VAL A 583 17.61 21.32 10.13
C VAL A 583 18.93 21.19 10.89
N PHE A 584 19.76 22.22 10.81
CA PHE A 584 20.98 22.39 11.62
C PHE A 584 20.74 23.51 12.62
N GLY A 585 21.43 23.50 13.76
CA GLY A 585 21.24 24.60 14.71
C GLY A 585 21.34 24.21 16.17
N ASP A 586 20.79 25.10 17.00
CA ASP A 586 20.82 24.99 18.45
C ASP A 586 19.44 24.71 19.07
N SER A 587 19.22 25.12 20.32
CA SER A 587 18.00 24.88 21.09
C SER A 587 16.76 25.52 20.49
N ILE A 588 16.89 26.59 19.70
CA ILE A 588 15.74 27.27 19.09
C ILE A 588 15.18 26.44 17.95
N LEU A 589 15.98 26.08 16.94
CA LEU A 589 15.55 25.19 15.87
C LEU A 589 15.40 23.73 16.28
N TRP A 590 16.00 23.28 17.38
CA TRP A 590 15.63 22.01 18.01
C TRP A 590 14.19 22.05 18.58
N GLY A 591 13.75 23.19 19.10
CA GLY A 591 12.47 23.35 19.78
C GLY A 591 12.50 22.81 21.21
N GLN A 592 13.44 23.29 22.03
CA GLN A 592 13.57 22.87 23.43
C GLN A 592 12.25 23.00 24.21
N GLY A 593 11.80 21.90 24.82
CA GLY A 593 10.58 21.86 25.63
C GLY A 593 9.28 21.70 24.83
N LEU A 594 9.34 21.71 23.49
CA LEU A 594 8.18 21.55 22.63
C LEU A 594 7.90 20.08 22.31
N ALA A 595 6.63 19.72 22.22
CA ALA A 595 6.21 18.43 21.69
C ALA A 595 6.59 18.33 20.19
N PRO A 596 6.76 17.11 19.64
CA PRO A 596 7.14 16.90 18.24
C PRO A 596 6.38 17.75 17.21
N GLU A 597 5.08 17.83 17.36
CA GLU A 597 4.12 18.55 16.52
C GLU A 597 4.19 20.08 16.64
N GLU A 598 4.71 20.58 17.77
CA GLU A 598 4.80 22.02 18.07
C GLU A 598 6.11 22.64 17.56
N LYS A 599 7.10 21.82 17.19
CA LYS A 599 8.42 22.29 16.79
C LYS A 599 8.35 23.12 15.51
N THR A 600 9.08 24.24 15.48
CA THR A 600 9.16 25.16 14.33
C THR A 600 9.36 24.43 13.00
N HIS A 601 10.31 23.50 12.93
CA HIS A 601 10.59 22.75 11.71
C HIS A 601 9.52 21.71 11.35
N GLN A 602 8.67 21.29 12.30
CA GLN A 602 7.48 20.48 12.01
C GLN A 602 6.38 21.34 11.41
N LEU A 603 6.12 22.52 11.98
CA LEU A 603 5.16 23.48 11.42
C LEU A 603 5.53 23.96 10.01
N VAL A 604 6.83 24.05 9.71
CA VAL A 604 7.34 24.33 8.36
C VAL A 604 7.15 23.15 7.41
N GLU A 605 7.43 21.91 7.84
CA GLU A 605 7.17 20.70 7.05
C GLU A 605 5.66 20.60 6.71
N ASP A 606 4.79 20.82 7.70
CA ASP A 606 3.34 20.78 7.53
C ASP A 606 2.86 21.89 6.57
N TYR A 607 3.47 23.09 6.63
CA TYR A 607 3.21 24.14 5.67
C TYR A 607 3.60 23.73 4.25
N ILE A 608 4.80 23.18 4.04
CA ILE A 608 5.25 22.70 2.72
C ILE A 608 4.31 21.60 2.23
N TYR A 609 3.91 20.67 3.10
CA TYR A 609 2.93 19.63 2.79
C TYR A 609 1.58 20.19 2.35
N SER A 610 1.11 21.26 3.01
CA SER A 610 -0.15 21.93 2.65
C SER A 610 -0.10 22.67 1.31
N LYS A 611 1.10 22.96 0.78
CA LYS A 611 1.32 23.71 -0.46
C LYS A 611 1.72 22.83 -1.63
N LEU A 612 2.45 21.74 -1.37
CA LEU A 612 2.87 20.80 -2.39
C LEU A 612 1.96 19.58 -2.39
N ASP A 613 1.08 19.50 -3.39
CA ASP A 613 0.23 18.32 -3.53
C ASP A 613 1.06 17.07 -3.89
N ASN A 614 0.83 15.98 -3.15
CA ASN A 614 1.26 14.60 -3.45
C ASN A 614 2.76 14.41 -3.75
N ILE A 615 3.64 15.17 -3.11
CA ILE A 615 5.10 14.98 -3.15
C ILE A 615 5.60 14.31 -1.86
N GLY A 616 6.64 13.48 -1.96
CA GLY A 616 7.28 12.90 -0.78
C GLY A 616 8.13 13.95 -0.08
N ILE A 617 7.83 14.24 1.20
CA ILE A 617 8.59 15.21 2.02
C ILE A 617 9.45 14.48 3.04
N TYR A 618 10.73 14.82 3.05
CA TYR A 618 11.76 14.22 3.89
C TYR A 618 12.40 15.31 4.76
N LYS A 619 12.69 14.96 6.02
CA LYS A 619 13.27 15.87 7.00
C LYS A 619 14.27 15.13 7.86
N ASP A 620 15.49 15.66 7.92
CA ASP A 620 16.50 15.26 8.91
C ASP A 620 16.74 16.43 9.87
N VAL A 621 16.80 16.14 11.17
CA VAL A 621 17.03 17.14 12.22
C VAL A 621 18.31 16.78 12.95
N TYR A 622 19.29 17.69 12.88
CA TYR A 622 20.58 17.61 13.57
C TYR A 622 20.74 18.67 14.65
N ALA A 623 19.91 19.72 14.62
CA ALA A 623 19.87 20.74 15.65
C ALA A 623 19.68 20.11 17.04
N HIS A 624 20.29 20.69 18.07
CA HIS A 624 20.09 20.27 19.45
C HIS A 624 20.37 21.40 20.44
N SER A 625 19.91 21.23 21.67
CA SER A 625 20.08 22.22 22.71
C SER A 625 21.54 22.49 23.07
N GLY A 626 21.85 23.78 23.22
CA GLY A 626 23.16 24.26 23.67
C GLY A 626 24.26 24.29 22.59
N ALA A 627 23.97 23.86 21.35
CA ALA A 627 24.96 23.80 20.28
C ALA A 627 25.59 25.18 20.02
N VAL A 628 26.91 25.19 19.81
CA VAL A 628 27.68 26.36 19.37
C VAL A 628 28.01 26.27 17.87
N ILE A 629 28.26 27.39 17.18
CA ILE A 629 28.56 27.37 15.75
C ILE A 629 29.91 26.70 15.46
N ALA A 630 30.94 27.01 16.25
CA ALA A 630 32.33 26.58 16.01
C ALA A 630 33.00 26.11 17.31
N GLU A 631 34.09 25.33 17.20
CA GLU A 631 34.88 24.94 18.37
C GLU A 631 35.36 26.18 19.15
N PRO A 632 35.23 26.19 20.49
CA PRO A 632 35.86 27.20 21.34
C PRO A 632 37.38 27.21 21.12
N SER A 633 37.98 28.40 21.14
CA SER A 633 39.39 28.61 20.80
C SER A 633 40.41 28.07 21.82
N SER A 634 39.99 27.51 22.96
CA SER A 634 40.88 27.03 24.02
C SER A 634 40.63 25.56 24.41
N GLU A 635 41.71 24.79 24.62
CA GLU A 635 41.64 23.39 25.07
C GLU A 635 40.98 23.21 26.45
N SER A 636 40.92 24.26 27.28
CA SER A 636 40.23 24.26 28.57
C SER A 636 38.71 24.33 28.47
N GLU A 637 38.16 24.68 27.29
CA GLU A 637 36.72 24.70 27.00
C GLU A 637 36.26 23.43 26.27
N LYS A 638 37.19 22.55 25.89
CA LYS A 638 36.88 21.21 25.38
C LYS A 638 36.40 20.35 26.55
N ASP A 639 35.10 20.41 26.81
CA ASP A 639 34.44 19.52 27.76
C ASP A 639 34.81 18.07 27.40
N VAL A 640 35.25 17.28 28.38
CA VAL A 640 35.71 15.87 28.28
C VAL A 640 34.59 14.89 27.79
N LYS A 641 33.46 15.41 27.30
CA LYS A 641 32.16 14.74 27.23
C LYS A 641 31.70 14.39 25.80
N HIS A 642 32.48 14.69 24.75
CA HIS A 642 32.09 14.55 23.32
C HIS A 642 31.82 13.11 22.87
N GLU A 643 32.55 12.11 23.39
CA GLU A 643 32.41 10.73 22.92
C GLU A 643 31.11 10.05 23.37
N HIS A 644 30.61 10.37 24.57
CA HIS A 644 29.47 9.68 25.18
C HIS A 644 28.09 10.19 24.75
N ILE A 645 28.00 11.43 24.23
CA ILE A 645 26.73 12.04 23.80
C ILE A 645 26.24 11.45 22.46
N LYS A 646 27.16 10.96 21.62
CA LYS A 646 26.86 10.30 20.33
C LYS A 646 26.08 8.99 20.47
N GLU A 647 26.01 8.45 21.69
CA GLU A 647 25.41 7.15 22.00
C GLU A 647 24.02 7.26 22.65
N VAL A 648 23.41 8.44 22.72
CA VAL A 648 22.07 8.60 23.31
C VAL A 648 21.00 8.26 22.26
N PRO A 649 20.34 7.09 22.34
CA PRO A 649 19.30 6.73 21.39
C PRO A 649 18.00 7.50 21.66
N GLY A 650 17.29 7.88 20.59
CA GLY A 650 15.89 8.28 20.65
C GLY A 650 15.59 9.75 20.33
N TYR A 651 14.30 10.06 20.27
CA TYR A 651 13.73 11.35 19.86
C TYR A 651 14.11 12.53 20.75
N PHE A 652 14.60 12.30 21.97
CA PHE A 652 14.88 13.34 22.97
C PHE A 652 16.37 13.61 23.20
N GLY A 653 17.28 12.98 22.44
CA GLY A 653 18.71 13.27 22.54
C GLY A 653 19.05 14.75 22.30
N GLY A 654 18.25 15.43 21.47
CA GLY A 654 18.43 16.87 21.20
C GLY A 654 17.93 17.80 22.32
N GLU A 655 17.15 17.33 23.29
CA GLU A 655 16.67 18.13 24.44
C GLU A 655 17.79 18.43 25.45
N ILE A 656 18.93 17.80 25.28
CA ILE A 656 20.02 17.78 26.23
C ILE A 656 20.94 18.98 25.97
N PRO A 657 21.11 19.92 26.92
CA PRO A 657 21.94 21.10 26.69
C PRO A 657 23.44 20.77 26.69
N THR A 658 24.04 20.77 25.50
CA THR A 658 25.47 20.51 25.29
C THR A 658 26.00 21.38 24.15
N ALA A 659 27.26 21.84 24.27
CA ALA A 659 27.92 22.61 23.20
C ALA A 659 28.18 21.76 21.95
N TYR A 660 28.26 20.44 22.11
CA TYR A 660 28.65 19.49 21.08
C TYR A 660 27.54 18.47 20.77
N PRO A 661 27.43 18.03 19.51
CA PRO A 661 28.20 18.47 18.34
C PRO A 661 27.97 19.94 17.96
N THR A 662 29.04 20.66 17.60
CA THR A 662 28.88 22.04 17.08
C THR A 662 28.06 22.02 15.79
N ILE A 663 27.48 23.14 15.40
CA ILE A 663 26.66 23.21 14.18
C ILE A 663 27.51 22.89 12.94
N GLN A 664 28.79 23.28 12.94
CA GLN A 664 29.73 22.85 11.89
C GLN A 664 29.95 21.34 11.87
N GLU A 665 30.04 20.69 13.03
CA GLU A 665 30.15 19.23 13.12
C GLU A 665 28.85 18.55 12.71
N GLN A 666 27.67 19.08 13.05
CA GLN A 666 26.38 18.56 12.58
C GLN A 666 26.37 18.45 11.04
N VAL A 667 26.87 19.48 10.35
CA VAL A 667 27.04 19.47 8.90
C VAL A 667 28.06 18.41 8.45
N ASP A 668 29.20 18.27 9.15
CA ASP A 668 30.21 17.24 8.83
C ASP A 668 29.68 15.81 9.02
N PHE A 669 28.90 15.57 10.06
CA PHE A 669 28.25 14.28 10.30
C PHE A 669 27.32 13.92 9.14
N TYR A 670 26.54 14.88 8.65
CA TYR A 670 25.72 14.68 7.47
C TYR A 670 26.57 14.33 6.24
N ILE A 671 27.57 15.16 5.92
CA ILE A 671 28.43 15.01 4.74
C ILE A 671 29.14 13.65 4.75
N LYS A 672 29.63 13.23 5.92
CA LYS A 672 30.26 11.92 6.12
C LYS A 672 29.28 10.78 5.82
N ASN A 673 28.04 10.88 6.28
CA ASN A 673 27.00 9.86 6.03
C ASN A 673 26.63 9.75 4.54
N VAL A 674 26.85 10.80 3.76
CA VAL A 674 26.67 10.79 2.29
C VAL A 674 27.97 10.54 1.52
N ASN A 675 28.98 9.94 2.18
CA ASN A 675 30.29 9.57 1.62
C ASN A 675 31.11 10.77 1.11
N ASN A 676 31.08 11.90 1.82
CA ASN A 676 31.81 13.12 1.48
C ASN A 676 31.52 13.64 0.07
N LYS A 677 30.27 13.47 -0.39
CA LYS A 677 29.80 13.99 -1.67
C LYS A 677 28.93 15.21 -1.43
N ILE A 678 29.02 16.16 -2.36
CA ILE A 678 28.05 17.24 -2.51
C ILE A 678 26.66 16.60 -2.65
N ASP A 679 25.68 17.12 -1.90
CA ASP A 679 24.31 16.63 -1.94
C ASP A 679 23.39 17.66 -2.62
N ASP A 680 23.15 17.43 -3.91
CA ASP A 680 22.30 18.26 -4.76
C ASP A 680 20.81 17.90 -4.64
N SER A 681 20.46 16.95 -3.78
CA SER A 681 19.07 16.53 -3.53
C SER A 681 18.36 17.33 -2.44
N VAL A 682 19.08 18.16 -1.68
CA VAL A 682 18.51 18.98 -0.59
C VAL A 682 17.91 20.25 -1.18
N ASP A 683 16.63 20.50 -0.87
CA ASP A 683 15.88 21.67 -1.34
C ASP A 683 15.90 22.80 -0.32
N LEU A 684 15.86 22.49 0.98
CA LEU A 684 15.76 23.47 2.05
C LEU A 684 16.67 23.15 3.24
N ILE A 685 17.37 24.15 3.74
CA ILE A 685 18.11 24.09 5.00
C ILE A 685 17.57 25.17 5.93
N LEU A 686 17.16 24.77 7.12
CA LEU A 686 16.90 25.68 8.24
C LEU A 686 18.14 25.69 9.13
N VAL A 687 18.61 26.87 9.49
CA VAL A 687 19.78 27.04 10.35
C VAL A 687 19.64 28.21 11.31
N ASP A 688 20.18 28.06 12.51
CA ASP A 688 20.40 29.13 13.48
C ASP A 688 21.75 28.90 14.17
N GLY A 689 22.10 29.74 15.15
CA GLY A 689 23.30 29.57 15.96
C GLY A 689 23.89 30.90 16.44
N GLY A 690 24.72 30.85 17.47
CA GLY A 690 25.51 32.00 17.95
C GLY A 690 25.21 32.42 19.39
N ILE A 691 24.00 32.19 19.93
CA ILE A 691 23.68 32.65 21.29
C ILE A 691 24.44 31.85 22.36
N ASN A 692 24.64 30.55 22.12
CA ASN A 692 25.38 29.67 23.03
C ASN A 692 26.89 29.95 22.99
N ASP A 693 27.42 30.42 21.85
CA ASP A 693 28.81 30.83 21.69
C ASP A 693 29.17 32.04 22.57
N ILE A 694 28.20 32.95 22.82
CA ILE A 694 28.37 34.06 23.77
C ILE A 694 28.44 33.53 25.21
N GLY A 695 27.57 32.57 25.53
CA GLY A 695 27.32 32.05 26.87
C GLY A 695 26.22 32.85 27.58
N THR A 696 25.09 32.20 27.87
CA THR A 696 23.89 32.83 28.45
C THR A 696 24.15 33.56 29.77
N HIS A 697 25.08 33.09 30.61
CA HIS A 697 25.50 33.79 31.83
C HIS A 697 26.10 35.19 31.57
N LYS A 698 26.78 35.41 30.43
CA LYS A 698 27.31 36.74 30.05
C LYS A 698 26.19 37.68 29.62
N ILE A 699 25.16 37.14 28.96
CA ILE A 699 23.95 37.88 28.57
C ILE A 699 23.17 38.31 29.82
N LEU A 700 23.07 37.43 30.83
CA LEU A 700 22.32 37.67 32.08
C LEU A 700 23.08 38.45 33.16
N GLY A 701 24.24 39.06 32.86
CA GLY A 701 24.95 39.95 33.79
C GLY A 701 26.27 39.44 34.40
N GLY A 702 26.81 38.29 33.96
CA GLY A 702 28.21 37.88 34.21
C GLY A 702 28.57 37.48 35.65
N ASN A 703 29.84 37.57 36.04
CA ASN A 703 30.40 37.14 37.35
C ASN A 703 30.02 38.05 38.54
N TRP A 704 28.88 38.74 38.48
CA TRP A 704 28.45 39.73 39.47
C TRP A 704 28.29 39.13 40.89
N LEU A 705 27.85 37.87 40.99
CA LEU A 705 27.74 37.12 42.25
C LEU A 705 29.10 36.89 42.95
N GLU A 706 30.18 36.72 42.20
CA GLU A 706 31.54 36.59 42.79
C GLU A 706 32.08 37.95 43.21
N ASN A 707 31.84 38.97 42.39
CA ASN A 707 32.35 40.33 42.65
C ASN A 707 31.64 41.04 43.81
N ILE A 708 30.37 40.72 44.10
CA ILE A 708 29.66 41.23 45.30
C ILE A 708 30.23 40.62 46.59
N ILE A 709 30.70 39.37 46.53
CA ILE A 709 31.29 38.69 47.69
C ILE A 709 32.70 39.24 47.97
N ASP A 710 33.46 39.59 46.93
CA ASP A 710 34.86 40.02 47.07
C ASP A 710 35.08 41.54 47.08
N LYS A 711 34.13 42.38 46.61
CA LYS A 711 34.28 43.84 46.56
C LYS A 711 33.01 44.58 46.97
N GLN A 712 33.19 45.61 47.81
CA GLN A 712 32.12 46.47 48.32
C GLN A 712 31.24 47.00 47.18
N ALA A 713 29.93 46.79 47.30
CA ALA A 713 28.91 46.97 46.26
C ALA A 713 28.77 48.40 45.69
N GLU A 714 29.41 49.41 46.30
CA GLU A 714 29.24 50.82 45.94
C GLU A 714 29.95 51.25 44.65
N GLU A 715 31.11 50.67 44.32
CA GLU A 715 31.84 51.00 43.07
C GLU A 715 31.33 50.21 41.84
N PHE A 716 30.55 49.14 42.07
CA PHE A 716 30.26 48.13 41.05
C PHE A 716 28.98 48.39 40.24
N LEU A 717 27.99 49.08 40.82
CA LEU A 717 26.68 49.32 40.19
C LEU A 717 26.75 50.22 38.94
N PRO A 718 27.51 51.33 38.93
CA PRO A 718 27.68 52.15 37.72
C PRO A 718 28.45 51.41 36.61
N PHE A 719 29.38 50.52 36.99
CA PHE A 719 30.19 49.73 36.07
C PHE A 719 29.36 48.69 35.29
N LEU A 720 28.44 48.00 35.98
CA LEU A 720 27.52 47.01 35.39
C LEU A 720 26.50 47.62 34.42
N LEU A 721 26.06 48.86 34.67
CA LEU A 721 25.04 49.55 33.86
C LEU A 721 25.63 50.37 32.70
N THR A 722 26.91 50.78 32.74
CA THR A 722 27.45 51.80 31.82
C THR A 722 28.92 51.64 31.40
N GLY A 723 29.59 50.53 31.72
CA GLY A 723 30.97 50.29 31.29
C GLY A 723 31.10 50.18 29.76
N GLU A 724 31.43 51.29 29.10
CA GLU A 724 31.70 51.37 27.65
C GLU A 724 32.68 50.27 27.16
N SER A 725 33.63 49.85 28.01
CA SER A 725 34.52 48.73 27.73
C SER A 725 33.84 47.36 27.74
N GLU A 726 32.94 47.08 28.67
CA GLU A 726 32.20 45.81 28.73
C GLU A 726 31.20 45.70 27.58
N LYS A 727 30.52 46.80 27.26
CA LYS A 727 29.63 46.89 26.10
C LYS A 727 30.39 46.59 24.81
N ARG A 728 31.57 47.21 24.61
CA ARG A 728 32.43 46.93 23.45
C ARG A 728 32.90 45.47 23.39
N ASN A 729 33.23 44.88 24.54
CA ASN A 729 33.61 43.47 24.60
C ASN A 729 32.44 42.55 24.16
N LEU A 730 31.24 42.78 24.71
CA LEU A 730 30.06 42.01 24.31
C LEU A 730 29.75 42.16 22.81
N ILE A 731 29.81 43.38 22.26
CA ILE A 731 29.65 43.62 20.81
C ILE A 731 30.69 42.84 20.00
N SER A 732 31.96 42.82 20.42
CA SER A 732 33.01 42.09 19.72
C SER A 732 32.79 40.57 19.75
N ILE A 733 32.27 40.02 20.85
CA ILE A 733 31.91 38.59 20.94
C ILE A 733 30.70 38.28 20.06
N VAL A 734 29.68 39.15 20.06
CA VAL A 734 28.51 39.02 19.17
C VAL A 734 28.95 39.04 17.72
N GLU A 735 29.78 40.00 17.33
CA GLU A 735 30.34 40.10 15.98
C GLU A 735 31.08 38.82 15.59
N LYS A 736 32.02 38.35 16.41
CA LYS A 736 32.76 37.11 16.14
C LYS A 736 31.87 35.92 15.78
N HIS A 737 30.80 35.70 16.54
CA HIS A 737 29.99 34.48 16.38
C HIS A 737 28.82 34.66 15.39
N PHE A 738 28.11 35.79 15.45
CA PHE A 738 26.98 36.08 14.56
C PHE A 738 27.42 36.55 13.17
N HIS A 739 28.67 37.01 13.02
CA HIS A 739 29.28 37.33 11.74
C HIS A 739 30.28 36.28 11.29
N ASP A 740 31.49 36.24 11.86
CA ASP A 740 32.62 35.52 11.27
C ASP A 740 32.41 34.00 11.27
N ASP A 741 31.90 33.44 12.36
CA ASP A 741 31.65 32.00 12.47
C ASP A 741 30.38 31.60 11.70
N MET A 742 29.34 32.45 11.70
CA MET A 742 28.15 32.28 10.86
C MET A 742 28.49 32.30 9.36
N GLU A 743 29.33 33.23 8.92
CA GLU A 743 29.78 33.34 7.53
C GLU A 743 30.46 32.05 7.06
N LYS A 744 31.37 31.51 7.88
CA LYS A 744 32.03 30.22 7.60
C LYS A 744 31.02 29.07 7.50
N LEU A 745 30.04 29.02 8.40
CA LEU A 745 28.98 28.01 8.38
C LEU A 745 28.15 28.12 7.09
N LEU A 746 27.69 29.31 6.72
CA LEU A 746 26.88 29.53 5.53
C LEU A 746 27.63 29.18 4.23
N ARG A 747 28.91 29.54 4.13
CA ARG A 747 29.77 29.13 3.00
C ARG A 747 29.89 27.60 2.92
N LYS A 748 30.07 26.93 4.06
CA LYS A 748 30.11 25.46 4.12
C LYS A 748 28.81 24.84 3.62
N LEU A 749 27.66 25.41 3.98
CA LEU A 749 26.36 24.95 3.50
C LEU A 749 26.23 25.14 1.98
N LEU A 750 26.57 26.31 1.44
CA LEU A 750 26.50 26.58 -0.01
C LEU A 750 27.35 25.61 -0.84
N ILE A 751 28.54 25.25 -0.36
CA ILE A 751 29.46 24.33 -1.06
C ILE A 751 28.89 22.91 -1.10
N ASN A 752 28.31 22.45 0.01
CA ASN A 752 27.88 21.05 0.15
C ASN A 752 26.45 20.82 -0.34
N PHE A 753 25.62 21.87 -0.42
CA PHE A 753 24.20 21.80 -0.77
C PHE A 753 23.84 22.83 -1.84
N PRO A 754 24.32 22.66 -3.09
CA PRO A 754 24.30 23.70 -4.11
C PRO A 754 22.89 24.13 -4.56
N ASN A 755 21.91 23.23 -4.41
CA ASN A 755 20.51 23.46 -4.80
C ASN A 755 19.64 23.96 -3.64
N ALA A 756 20.12 23.87 -2.40
CA ALA A 756 19.32 24.20 -1.24
C ALA A 756 19.10 25.71 -1.11
N LYS A 757 17.89 26.11 -0.72
CA LYS A 757 17.65 27.41 -0.10
C LYS A 757 17.98 27.31 1.38
N ILE A 758 18.70 28.30 1.90
CA ILE A 758 19.15 28.35 3.29
C ILE A 758 18.37 29.47 3.98
N ILE A 759 17.62 29.14 5.03
CA ILE A 759 16.94 30.13 5.86
C ILE A 759 17.61 30.16 7.23
N VAL A 760 18.22 31.30 7.54
CA VAL A 760 18.87 31.58 8.82
C VAL A 760 17.87 32.29 9.73
N SER A 761 17.53 31.70 10.87
CA SER A 761 16.63 32.35 11.83
C SER A 761 17.38 33.23 12.84
N GLY A 762 16.79 34.38 13.19
CA GLY A 762 17.31 35.28 14.21
C GLY A 762 16.85 34.93 15.63
N TYR A 763 17.41 35.60 16.63
CA TYR A 763 17.03 35.44 18.04
C TYR A 763 16.05 36.52 18.51
N PHE A 764 15.66 36.47 19.77
CA PHE A 764 14.82 37.46 20.44
C PHE A 764 15.52 37.97 21.71
N SER A 765 15.06 39.11 22.23
CA SER A 765 15.50 39.59 23.54
C SER A 765 14.86 38.76 24.65
N ILE A 766 15.69 38.03 25.40
CA ILE A 766 15.25 37.18 26.53
C ILE A 766 14.54 38.04 27.59
N PHE A 767 15.10 39.19 27.94
CA PHE A 767 14.48 40.20 28.81
C PHE A 767 14.26 41.50 28.04
N SER A 768 13.21 42.24 28.43
CA SER A 768 12.87 43.55 27.89
C SER A 768 12.41 44.50 28.99
N GLU A 769 12.16 45.76 28.64
CA GLU A 769 11.52 46.74 29.53
C GLU A 769 10.11 46.34 29.96
N ARG A 770 9.49 45.35 29.29
CA ARG A 770 8.17 44.80 29.63
C ARG A 770 8.23 43.59 30.56
N SER A 771 9.40 43.00 30.81
CA SER A 771 9.55 41.91 31.77
C SER A 771 9.12 42.35 33.19
N SER A 772 8.29 41.55 33.85
CA SER A 772 7.78 41.85 35.19
C SER A 772 8.92 41.99 36.20
N ARG A 773 8.81 43.01 37.04
CA ARG A 773 9.73 43.30 38.16
C ARG A 773 9.10 43.06 39.52
N ASP A 774 7.98 42.33 39.56
CA ASP A 774 7.31 42.01 40.81
C ASP A 774 8.19 41.08 41.69
N TYR A 775 7.81 40.92 42.96
CA TYR A 775 8.57 40.12 43.91
C TYR A 775 8.71 38.65 43.47
N ARG A 776 7.72 38.11 42.76
CA ARG A 776 7.74 36.73 42.27
C ARG A 776 8.71 36.59 41.09
N ALA A 777 8.68 37.52 40.13
CA ALA A 777 9.63 37.59 39.02
C ALA A 777 11.08 37.75 39.52
N LYS A 778 11.30 38.61 40.52
CA LYS A 778 12.60 38.76 41.20
C LYS A 778 13.05 37.48 41.92
N SER A 779 12.12 36.76 42.54
CA SER A 779 12.41 35.48 43.21
C SER A 779 12.74 34.37 42.22
N ILE A 780 12.01 34.28 41.10
CA ILE A 780 12.28 33.36 39.99
C ILE A 780 13.65 33.65 39.38
N LEU A 781 13.95 34.92 39.13
CA LEU A 781 15.25 35.34 38.61
C LEU A 781 16.40 34.95 39.54
N MET A 782 16.27 35.24 40.84
CA MET A 782 17.32 34.93 41.80
C MET A 782 17.54 33.41 41.92
N ALA A 783 16.46 32.63 41.91
CA ALA A 783 16.54 31.18 41.85
C ALA A 783 17.24 30.70 40.56
N MET A 784 16.91 31.27 39.40
CA MET A 784 17.54 30.96 38.11
C MET A 784 19.05 31.23 38.14
N LEU A 785 19.48 32.42 38.59
CA LEU A 785 20.89 32.81 38.62
C LEU A 785 21.71 31.98 39.63
N ILE A 786 21.12 31.68 40.80
CA ILE A 786 21.73 30.79 41.80
C ILE A 786 21.88 29.37 41.24
N SER A 787 20.83 28.82 40.62
CA SER A 787 20.85 27.47 40.04
C SER A 787 21.85 27.35 38.90
N MET A 788 21.94 28.36 38.02
CA MET A 788 22.93 28.40 36.93
C MET A 788 24.37 28.43 37.47
N LYS A 789 24.66 29.20 38.54
CA LYS A 789 26.02 29.30 39.09
C LYS A 789 26.43 28.09 39.93
N LEU A 790 25.52 27.51 40.71
CA LEU A 790 25.76 26.25 41.43
C LEU A 790 26.08 25.10 40.45
N SER A 791 25.43 25.10 39.29
CA SER A 791 25.71 24.17 38.19
C SER A 791 27.09 24.38 37.55
N GLU A 792 27.57 25.62 37.41
CA GLU A 792 28.93 25.88 36.88
C GLU A 792 30.06 25.43 37.82
N LYS A 793 29.86 25.52 39.14
CA LYS A 793 30.91 25.20 40.13
C LYS A 793 30.94 23.73 40.58
N GLY A 794 30.02 22.89 40.10
CA GLY A 794 29.89 21.51 40.59
C GLY A 794 29.54 21.42 42.08
N ILE A 795 29.11 22.52 42.71
CA ILE A 795 28.82 22.57 44.15
C ILE A 795 27.42 22.03 44.38
N THR A 796 27.35 20.97 45.18
CA THR A 796 26.12 20.44 45.76
C THR A 796 25.71 21.27 46.97
N LEU A 797 24.43 21.65 47.04
CA LEU A 797 23.74 21.59 48.34
C LEU A 797 23.41 20.11 48.52
N GLU A 798 24.09 19.42 49.44
CA GLU A 798 23.73 18.05 49.81
C GLU A 798 22.31 18.02 50.37
N LEU A 799 21.34 17.67 49.52
CA LEU A 799 20.06 17.10 49.94
C LEU A 799 20.02 15.68 49.39
N SER A 800 20.94 14.83 49.87
CA SER A 800 21.03 13.45 49.43
C SER A 800 20.24 12.52 50.36
N GLN A 801 19.42 11.69 49.71
CA GLN A 801 19.35 10.25 49.95
C GLN A 801 18.99 9.80 51.36
N ASN A 802 17.74 10.02 51.76
CA ASN A 802 16.92 9.03 52.49
C ASN A 802 15.55 9.64 52.71
N PHE A 803 14.63 9.53 51.75
CA PHE A 803 13.18 9.44 52.00
C PHE A 803 12.47 9.33 50.64
N GLY A 804 12.00 8.13 50.33
CA GLY A 804 11.07 7.93 49.23
C GLY A 804 9.75 8.63 49.50
N SER A 805 9.06 9.00 48.41
CA SER A 805 7.67 9.51 48.37
C SER A 805 7.38 10.84 49.07
N SER A 806 7.73 11.96 48.43
CA SER A 806 6.96 13.23 48.46
C SER A 806 7.75 14.32 47.72
N LEU A 807 7.33 14.66 46.51
CA LEU A 807 7.89 15.78 45.73
C LEU A 807 7.36 17.15 46.18
N THR A 808 6.70 17.26 47.34
CA THR A 808 6.01 18.50 47.77
C THR A 808 6.62 19.21 48.99
N SER A 809 7.70 18.72 49.60
CA SER A 809 8.15 19.24 50.91
C SER A 809 9.60 19.75 51.00
N LEU A 810 10.38 19.84 49.92
CA LEU A 810 11.82 20.21 49.99
C LEU A 810 12.25 21.48 49.23
N ILE A 811 11.34 22.16 48.53
CA ILE A 811 11.53 23.53 48.06
C ILE A 811 11.71 24.57 49.22
N PRO A 812 11.15 24.40 50.44
CA PRO A 812 11.19 25.47 51.45
C PRO A 812 12.57 25.85 52.02
N MET A 813 13.61 25.00 51.91
CA MET A 813 14.88 25.23 52.63
C MET A 813 15.91 26.05 51.82
N GLY A 814 16.01 25.82 50.51
CA GLY A 814 16.72 26.75 49.60
C GLY A 814 15.99 28.08 49.45
N LEU A 815 14.65 28.04 49.52
CA LEU A 815 13.80 29.21 49.60
C LEU A 815 13.98 29.96 50.94
N ALA A 816 14.19 29.28 52.07
CA ALA A 816 14.49 29.94 53.35
C ALA A 816 15.83 30.68 53.32
N LEU A 817 16.88 30.08 52.73
CA LEU A 817 18.18 30.71 52.58
C LEU A 817 18.13 31.89 51.59
N ALA A 818 17.43 31.74 50.46
CA ALA A 818 17.20 32.82 49.50
C ALA A 818 16.31 33.93 50.08
N ILE A 819 15.28 33.61 50.87
CA ILE A 819 14.42 34.57 51.57
C ILE A 819 15.20 35.30 52.69
N GLU A 820 16.09 34.64 53.44
CA GLU A 820 16.97 35.30 54.42
C GLU A 820 18.00 36.21 53.72
N THR A 821 18.61 35.75 52.63
CA THR A 821 19.54 36.56 51.82
C THR A 821 18.81 37.72 51.13
N LEU A 822 17.53 37.56 50.73
CA LEU A 822 16.68 38.63 50.22
C LEU A 822 16.22 39.60 51.31
N LYS A 823 16.00 39.13 52.54
CA LYS A 823 15.66 40.00 53.70
C LYS A 823 16.86 40.83 54.16
N GLU A 824 18.07 40.29 54.09
CA GLU A 824 19.30 41.00 54.44
C GLU A 824 19.82 41.87 53.29
N GLY A 825 19.74 41.40 52.04
CA GLY A 825 20.15 42.13 50.83
C GLY A 825 19.21 43.24 50.37
N ALA A 826 17.94 43.23 50.79
CA ALA A 826 16.98 44.31 50.51
C ALA A 826 17.26 45.61 51.29
N ASN A 827 18.20 45.63 52.23
CA ASN A 827 18.52 46.80 53.06
C ASN A 827 19.93 47.39 52.87
N LEU A 828 20.73 46.92 51.91
CA LEU A 828 22.00 47.57 51.59
C LEU A 828 21.77 48.75 50.63
N ILE A 829 21.55 49.91 51.25
CA ILE A 829 21.42 51.23 50.61
C ILE A 829 22.78 51.93 50.67
N PHE A 830 23.17 52.56 49.56
CA PHE A 830 23.87 53.85 49.62
C PHE A 830 23.03 54.96 48.96
N ASP A 831 22.89 56.05 49.70
CA ASP A 831 22.02 57.25 49.61
C ASP A 831 22.95 58.47 49.35
N PRO A 832 22.61 59.63 48.70
CA PRO A 832 21.58 60.58 49.18
C PRO A 832 21.12 61.67 48.16
N LEU A 833 20.44 61.37 47.04
CA LEU A 833 19.76 62.42 46.22
C LEU A 833 18.39 62.01 45.60
N ASN A 834 17.65 61.10 46.26
CA ASN A 834 16.20 60.87 46.08
C ASN A 834 15.66 59.76 45.15
N LYS A 835 16.37 58.67 44.82
CA LYS A 835 15.73 57.43 44.32
C LYS A 835 16.46 56.17 44.81
N ARG A 836 15.81 55.35 45.64
CA ARG A 836 16.30 54.01 46.03
C ARG A 836 16.16 53.06 44.84
N ILE A 837 17.25 52.45 44.38
CA ILE A 837 17.25 51.38 43.36
C ILE A 837 17.53 50.06 44.08
N SER A 838 16.67 49.05 43.92
CA SER A 838 16.95 47.70 44.43
C SER A 838 18.07 47.07 43.59
N ILE A 839 19.00 46.33 44.23
CA ILE A 839 20.03 45.53 43.52
C ILE A 839 19.37 44.59 42.49
N THR A 840 18.18 44.05 42.81
CA THR A 840 17.40 43.25 41.88
C THR A 840 16.87 44.04 40.68
N ASP A 841 16.48 45.30 40.86
CA ASP A 841 16.03 46.17 39.76
C ASP A 841 17.19 46.56 38.84
N ALA A 842 18.36 46.86 39.41
CA ALA A 842 19.58 47.14 38.63
C ALA A 842 20.01 45.91 37.80
N LEU A 843 19.86 44.70 38.34
CA LEU A 843 20.14 43.47 37.60
C LEU A 843 19.16 43.25 36.43
N PHE A 844 17.87 43.50 36.65
CA PHE A 844 16.87 43.50 35.57
C PHE A 844 17.23 44.49 34.46
N ASP A 845 17.70 45.69 34.81
CA ASP A 845 18.14 46.69 33.83
C ASP A 845 19.34 46.18 33.00
N VAL A 846 20.34 45.56 33.64
CA VAL A 846 21.50 44.99 32.93
C VAL A 846 21.09 43.87 31.96
N MET A 847 20.26 42.93 32.43
CA MET A 847 19.80 41.81 31.60
C MET A 847 18.97 42.30 30.41
N THR A 848 18.10 43.28 30.63
CA THR A 848 17.30 43.93 29.59
C THR A 848 18.22 44.54 28.53
N LEU A 849 19.14 45.42 28.95
CA LEU A 849 20.08 46.10 28.05
C LEU A 849 20.95 45.12 27.25
N ARG A 850 21.47 44.07 27.89
CA ARG A 850 22.32 43.06 27.23
C ARG A 850 21.50 42.17 26.29
N SER A 851 20.29 41.77 26.66
CA SER A 851 19.41 40.97 25.81
C SER A 851 18.99 41.73 24.55
N GLU A 852 18.66 43.02 24.68
CA GLU A 852 18.36 43.91 23.55
C GLU A 852 19.59 44.11 22.66
N LEU A 853 20.75 44.35 23.25
CA LEU A 853 22.00 44.54 22.51
C LEU A 853 22.37 43.29 21.70
N VAL A 854 22.36 42.11 22.33
CA VAL A 854 22.70 40.84 21.67
C VAL A 854 21.71 40.54 20.54
N CYS A 855 20.41 40.74 20.75
CA CYS A 855 19.40 40.53 19.71
C CYS A 855 19.64 41.45 18.51
N LYS A 856 19.77 42.76 18.77
CA LYS A 856 19.92 43.77 17.71
C LYS A 856 21.24 43.59 16.94
N GLU A 857 22.35 43.50 17.65
CA GLU A 857 23.68 43.36 17.03
C GLU A 857 23.82 41.99 16.37
N GLY A 858 23.24 40.93 16.96
CA GLY A 858 23.24 39.59 16.36
C GLY A 858 22.51 39.56 15.02
N HIS A 859 21.31 40.14 14.93
CA HIS A 859 20.56 40.25 13.68
C HIS A 859 21.30 41.09 12.63
N TYR A 860 21.92 42.19 13.04
CA TYR A 860 22.73 43.02 12.16
C TYR A 860 23.92 42.23 11.58
N ASN A 861 24.63 41.50 12.43
CA ASN A 861 25.80 40.73 12.03
C ASN A 861 25.47 39.51 11.15
N ILE A 862 24.34 38.82 11.38
CA ILE A 862 23.89 37.75 10.47
C ILE A 862 23.59 38.32 9.09
N LYS A 863 22.85 39.44 9.02
CA LYS A 863 22.54 40.11 7.74
C LYS A 863 23.82 40.56 7.03
N ARG A 864 24.79 41.09 7.77
CA ARG A 864 26.10 41.48 7.22
C ARG A 864 26.87 40.29 6.68
N ALA A 865 26.90 39.16 7.39
CA ALA A 865 27.55 37.93 6.90
C ALA A 865 26.94 37.43 5.60
N ILE A 866 25.60 37.49 5.46
CA ILE A 866 24.90 37.14 4.22
C ILE A 866 25.33 38.09 3.08
N MET A 867 25.34 39.41 3.34
CA MET A 867 25.76 40.40 2.35
C MET A 867 27.20 40.20 1.90
N ASP A 868 28.13 39.97 2.83
CA ASP A 868 29.55 39.76 2.52
C ASP A 868 29.76 38.47 1.68
N ILE A 869 28.96 37.42 1.92
CA ILE A 869 28.93 36.23 1.07
C ILE A 869 28.43 36.58 -0.32
N GLU A 870 27.30 37.29 -0.46
CA GLU A 870 26.71 37.66 -1.75
C GLU A 870 27.58 38.61 -2.58
N ASP A 871 28.42 39.42 -1.91
CA ASP A 871 29.38 40.32 -2.56
C ASP A 871 30.63 39.56 -3.07
N THR A 872 31.06 38.52 -2.36
CA THR A 872 32.24 37.72 -2.70
C THR A 872 31.92 36.50 -3.58
N ASP A 873 30.69 36.00 -3.54
CA ASP A 873 30.16 34.90 -4.33
C ASP A 873 28.80 35.29 -4.93
N PRO A 874 28.76 35.97 -6.09
CA PRO A 874 27.52 36.42 -6.71
C PRO A 874 26.51 35.30 -7.03
N ASP A 875 26.95 34.05 -7.19
CA ASP A 875 26.09 32.89 -7.47
C ASP A 875 25.30 32.44 -6.23
N SER A 876 25.67 32.94 -5.04
CA SER A 876 24.94 32.73 -3.79
C SER A 876 23.71 33.63 -3.64
N ARG A 877 23.57 34.68 -4.46
CA ARG A 877 22.45 35.63 -4.38
C ARG A 877 21.11 34.92 -4.52
N GLY A 878 20.21 35.17 -3.56
CA GLY A 878 18.90 34.52 -3.51
C GLY A 878 18.95 33.03 -3.13
N LYS A 879 20.06 32.55 -2.55
CA LYS A 879 20.14 31.23 -1.88
C LYS A 879 20.01 31.33 -0.37
N ILE A 880 20.47 32.42 0.26
CA ILE A 880 20.43 32.58 1.73
C ILE A 880 19.42 33.68 2.10
N TYR A 881 18.58 33.42 3.10
CA TYR A 881 17.53 34.32 3.57
C TYR A 881 17.58 34.44 5.10
N PHE A 882 17.41 35.66 5.60
CA PHE A 882 17.28 35.91 7.04
C PHE A 882 15.80 35.97 7.45
N ALA A 883 15.42 35.13 8.43
CA ALA A 883 14.10 35.10 9.03
C ALA A 883 14.13 35.72 10.44
N ASP A 884 13.56 36.91 10.57
CA ASP A 884 13.35 37.57 11.85
C ASP A 884 12.01 37.09 12.46
N PRO A 885 12.02 36.45 13.64
CA PRO A 885 10.77 36.06 14.30
C PRO A 885 9.95 37.29 14.74
N ASP A 886 10.52 38.50 14.77
CA ASP A 886 9.83 39.74 15.08
C ASP A 886 9.16 39.69 16.48
N PHE A 887 9.94 39.24 17.47
CA PHE A 887 9.52 39.24 18.87
C PHE A 887 9.50 40.68 19.39
N LEU A 888 8.33 41.10 19.86
CA LEU A 888 8.17 42.40 20.52
C LEU A 888 8.62 42.32 21.98
N PRO A 889 8.92 43.45 22.63
CA PRO A 889 9.28 43.48 24.05
C PRO A 889 8.29 42.72 24.96
N GLU A 890 7.00 42.76 24.69
CA GLU A 890 5.98 42.03 25.45
C GLU A 890 6.04 40.51 25.32
N HIS A 891 6.79 39.96 24.36
CA HIS A 891 6.99 38.53 24.15
C HIS A 891 8.17 37.97 24.95
N SER A 892 9.01 38.83 25.54
CA SER A 892 10.16 38.44 26.37
C SER A 892 9.77 37.68 27.63
N LEU A 893 10.75 37.07 28.29
CA LEU A 893 10.57 36.27 29.50
C LEU A 893 10.01 37.15 30.63
N LEU A 894 9.03 36.62 31.36
CA LEU A 894 8.29 37.31 32.44
C LEU A 894 7.48 38.55 31.97
N ALA A 895 7.37 38.82 30.68
CA ALA A 895 6.50 39.88 30.17
C ALA A 895 5.01 39.42 30.15
N PRO A 896 4.03 40.35 30.11
CA PRO A 896 2.61 40.00 30.21
C PRO A 896 2.09 39.05 29.13
N ASN A 897 2.67 39.11 27.92
CA ASN A 897 2.31 38.28 26.77
C ASN A 897 3.52 37.44 26.34
N SER A 898 4.26 36.89 27.31
CA SER A 898 5.48 36.15 27.03
C SER A 898 5.21 35.00 26.06
N LEU A 899 6.05 34.88 25.04
CA LEU A 899 6.08 33.73 24.13
C LEU A 899 7.19 32.75 24.53
N LEU A 900 7.75 32.90 25.73
CA LEU A 900 8.84 32.07 26.24
C LEU A 900 8.40 31.28 27.47
N PHE A 901 8.82 30.03 27.57
CA PHE A 901 8.57 29.21 28.75
C PHE A 901 9.18 29.87 29.98
N GLY A 902 8.36 30.05 31.01
CA GLY A 902 8.77 30.45 32.34
C GLY A 902 8.86 29.27 33.30
N VAL A 903 8.63 29.54 34.59
CA VAL A 903 8.50 28.51 35.63
C VAL A 903 7.15 28.65 36.34
N ASN A 904 6.62 27.51 36.78
CA ASN A 904 5.42 27.43 37.60
C ASN A 904 5.67 27.97 39.01
N ALA A 905 4.60 28.11 39.80
CA ALA A 905 4.69 28.60 41.18
C ALA A 905 5.53 27.68 42.10
N ASP A 906 5.64 26.40 41.74
CA ASP A 906 6.43 25.38 42.41
C ASP A 906 7.85 25.24 41.80
N PHE A 907 8.27 26.19 40.97
CA PHE A 907 9.58 26.21 40.29
C PHE A 907 9.83 25.04 39.33
N THR A 908 8.80 24.27 38.97
CA THR A 908 8.86 23.36 37.82
C THR A 908 8.84 24.16 36.51
N PRO A 909 9.46 23.67 35.42
CA PRO A 909 9.40 24.35 34.14
C PRO A 909 7.97 24.27 33.54
N GLN A 910 7.66 25.19 32.64
CA GLN A 910 6.33 25.30 32.01
C GLN A 910 6.15 24.42 30.76
N ASP A 911 7.18 23.70 30.32
CA ASP A 911 7.05 22.75 29.22
C ASP A 911 6.20 21.54 29.63
N SER A 912 5.78 20.75 28.63
CA SER A 912 4.91 19.60 28.90
C SER A 912 5.60 18.58 29.81
N ASN A 913 4.84 17.99 30.73
CA ASN A 913 5.36 16.95 31.64
C ASN A 913 6.01 15.78 30.88
N TYR A 914 5.48 15.43 29.71
CA TYR A 914 6.04 14.38 28.87
C TYR A 914 7.44 14.72 28.35
N VAL A 915 7.61 15.91 27.75
CA VAL A 915 8.93 16.36 27.25
C VAL A 915 9.91 16.54 28.41
N TYR A 916 9.45 17.09 29.53
CA TYR A 916 10.23 17.21 30.75
C TYR A 916 10.74 15.86 31.24
N GLU A 917 9.86 14.87 31.44
CA GLU A 917 10.23 13.54 31.95
C GLU A 917 11.21 12.83 31.02
N GLU A 918 10.98 12.86 29.71
CA GLU A 918 11.88 12.26 28.72
C GLU A 918 13.25 12.93 28.68
N ARG A 919 13.31 14.26 28.76
CA ARG A 919 14.58 15.00 28.87
C ARG A 919 15.34 14.61 30.14
N ILE A 920 14.66 14.52 31.29
CA ILE A 920 15.30 14.12 32.55
C ILE A 920 15.84 12.70 32.46
N ASN A 921 15.07 11.76 31.90
CA ASN A 921 15.52 10.38 31.68
C ASN A 921 16.77 10.32 30.79
N ALA A 922 16.78 11.08 29.69
CA ALA A 922 17.90 11.13 28.77
C ALA A 922 19.16 11.72 29.43
N CYS A 923 19.01 12.77 30.24
CA CYS A 923 20.13 13.33 31.01
C CYS A 923 20.62 12.39 32.12
N GLN A 924 19.75 11.61 32.77
CA GLN A 924 20.15 10.58 33.74
C GLN A 924 20.92 9.46 33.06
N TYR A 925 20.48 9.05 31.87
CA TYR A 925 21.18 8.05 31.07
C TYR A 925 22.60 8.48 30.73
N ILE A 926 22.79 9.71 30.24
CA ILE A 926 24.14 10.26 29.99
C ILE A 926 24.98 10.25 31.29
N GLN A 927 24.41 10.70 32.40
CA GLN A 927 25.12 10.69 33.68
C GLN A 927 25.53 9.28 34.11
N SER A 928 24.77 8.25 33.74
CA SER A 928 25.05 6.85 34.10
C SER A 928 26.20 6.22 33.29
N ILE A 929 26.47 6.74 32.08
CA ILE A 929 27.52 6.21 31.18
C ILE A 929 28.83 6.99 31.28
N ILE A 930 28.81 8.18 31.89
CA ILE A 930 30.00 8.99 32.21
C ILE A 930 30.53 8.57 33.59
N SER A 931 31.86 8.61 33.79
CA SER A 931 32.49 8.22 35.07
C SER A 931 31.96 9.06 36.25
N SER A 932 31.88 8.44 37.44
CA SER A 932 31.32 9.05 38.67
C SER A 932 32.02 10.32 39.15
N ASP A 933 33.22 10.61 38.65
CA ASP A 933 34.01 11.79 39.00
C ASP A 933 33.74 13.00 38.09
N VAL A 934 32.85 12.84 37.10
CA VAL A 934 32.42 13.90 36.18
C VAL A 934 30.90 14.10 36.36
N ASP A 935 30.50 15.16 37.08
CA ASP A 935 29.10 15.62 37.10
C ASP A 935 28.77 16.12 35.68
N TYR A 936 28.09 15.27 34.90
CA TYR A 936 27.34 15.76 33.76
C TYR A 936 26.31 16.70 34.35
N ASN A 937 26.12 17.88 33.77
CA ASN A 937 25.31 18.94 34.37
C ASN A 937 23.81 18.57 34.31
N HIS A 938 23.40 17.46 34.92
CA HIS A 938 22.04 16.91 35.01
C HIS A 938 21.06 17.98 35.51
N LYS A 939 21.58 18.93 36.29
CA LYS A 939 20.86 20.09 36.82
C LYS A 939 20.51 21.15 35.75
N LYS A 940 21.26 21.28 34.65
CA LYS A 940 20.89 22.13 33.49
C LYS A 940 19.64 21.60 32.77
N CYS A 941 19.40 20.28 32.83
CA CYS A 941 18.22 19.67 32.21
C CYS A 941 16.90 19.98 32.95
N LEU A 942 16.96 20.32 34.24
CA LEU A 942 15.76 20.59 35.06
C LEU A 942 14.96 21.80 34.57
N LEU A 943 15.65 22.83 34.09
CA LEU A 943 15.04 24.09 33.65
C LEU A 943 15.45 24.43 32.21
N ALA A 944 15.81 23.42 31.40
CA ALA A 944 16.35 23.65 30.06
C ALA A 944 15.41 24.43 29.14
N SER A 945 14.09 24.25 29.29
CA SER A 945 13.07 24.97 28.52
C SER A 945 12.93 26.45 28.90
N LEU A 946 13.39 26.87 30.09
CA LEU A 946 13.24 28.25 30.56
C LEU A 946 13.86 29.25 29.58
N GLY A 947 13.07 30.25 29.16
CA GLY A 947 13.50 31.27 28.20
C GLY A 947 13.48 30.82 26.73
N HIS A 948 13.04 29.58 26.43
CA HIS A 948 12.86 29.09 25.07
C HIS A 948 11.43 29.33 24.57
N PRO A 949 11.19 29.35 23.25
CA PRO A 949 9.86 29.54 22.71
C PRO A 949 8.83 28.52 23.22
N THR A 950 7.68 29.02 23.65
CA THR A 950 6.42 28.28 23.81
C THR A 950 5.90 27.81 22.46
N PRO A 951 4.85 26.97 22.39
CA PRO A 951 4.20 26.62 21.11
C PRO A 951 3.83 27.87 20.28
N GLU A 952 3.28 28.91 20.91
CA GLU A 952 2.95 30.17 20.24
C GLU A 952 4.22 30.93 19.78
N GLY A 953 5.31 30.85 20.54
CA GLY A 953 6.61 31.37 20.14
C GLY A 953 7.20 30.63 18.93
N ALA A 954 7.06 29.30 18.89
CA ALA A 954 7.50 28.46 17.79
C ALA A 954 6.69 28.72 16.51
N GLU A 955 5.37 28.93 16.64
CA GLU A 955 4.52 29.39 15.54
C GLU A 955 5.01 30.70 14.95
N ARG A 956 5.40 31.67 15.79
CA ARG A 956 5.94 32.96 15.35
C ARG A 956 7.24 32.79 14.54
N TYR A 957 8.13 31.90 14.97
CA TYR A 957 9.31 31.50 14.20
C TYR A 957 8.93 30.84 12.88
N ALA A 958 8.01 29.88 12.91
CA ALA A 958 7.57 29.17 11.72
C ALA A 958 6.98 30.14 10.70
N ASP A 959 6.19 31.13 11.13
CA ASP A 959 5.61 32.14 10.25
C ASP A 959 6.65 33.05 9.61
N ALA A 960 7.70 33.42 10.33
CA ALA A 960 8.84 34.14 9.76
C ALA A 960 9.56 33.33 8.68
N ILE A 961 9.79 32.04 8.96
CA ILE A 961 10.41 31.12 8.01
C ILE A 961 9.50 30.91 6.79
N LYS A 962 8.20 30.69 6.97
CA LYS A 962 7.22 30.52 5.88
C LYS A 962 7.20 31.73 4.94
N ARG A 963 7.29 32.96 5.47
CA ARG A 963 7.39 34.18 4.65
C ARG A 963 8.64 34.17 3.78
N LYS A 964 9.81 33.83 4.34
CA LYS A 964 11.06 33.74 3.58
C LYS A 964 11.10 32.57 2.62
N LEU A 965 10.47 31.46 2.98
CA LEU A 965 10.33 30.31 2.12
C LEU A 965 9.46 30.62 0.90
N ALA A 966 8.38 31.38 1.08
CA ALA A 966 7.54 31.88 -0.01
C ALA A 966 8.29 32.84 -0.96
N GLU A 967 9.21 33.65 -0.43
CA GLU A 967 10.12 34.48 -1.26
C GLU A 967 11.13 33.61 -2.03
N ALA A 968 11.70 32.59 -1.37
CA ALA A 968 12.75 31.75 -1.92
C ALA A 968 12.26 30.70 -2.94
N MET A 969 11.02 30.24 -2.79
CA MET A 969 10.39 29.17 -3.57
C MET A 969 8.97 29.60 -3.96
N PRO A 970 8.80 30.36 -5.06
CA PRO A 970 7.51 30.89 -5.49
C PRO A 970 6.43 29.83 -5.71
N GLU A 971 6.79 28.59 -6.02
CA GLU A 971 5.87 27.46 -6.12
C GLU A 971 5.08 27.16 -4.83
N LEU A 972 5.54 27.67 -3.67
CA LEU A 972 4.87 27.54 -2.39
C LEU A 972 3.89 28.69 -2.10
N THR A 973 3.79 29.69 -2.98
CA THR A 973 2.94 30.88 -2.75
C THR A 973 1.46 30.68 -3.06
N GLY A 974 1.11 29.71 -3.93
CA GLY A 974 -0.28 29.35 -4.24
C GLY A 974 -1.04 30.40 -5.02
#